data_AF-A0AAD7BA62-F1
#
_entry.id   AF-A0AAD7BA62-F1
#
_cell.length_a   1.000
_cell.length_b   1.000
_cell.length_c   1.000
_cell.angle_alpha   90.00
_cell.angle_beta   90.00
_cell.angle_gamma   90.00
#
_symmetry.space_group_name_H-M   'P 1'
#
loop_
_entity.id
_entity.type
_entity.pdbx_description
1 polymer ?
#
loop_
_entity_poly.entity_id
_entity_poly.type
_entity_poly.pdbx_seq_one_letter_code
_entity_poly.pdbx_strand_id
1 'polypeptide(L)'
;MSLFRGVLYEIRLSPDDVATSAVLKRLLEDDGGKVAPARRSATRIITNSRTVVGSSVRSPGVIVSPEWVYSSVKAGVKQPARYYSADPELFFSSIVVSACCEIEPSSLHEYRSAVLRHGGQWLDIPTEETTHIISRSFPPSPASIGPVIIFEQRFLDSIARKERLPNVFVGGQEVSAARVFCNALLARPPVPPTIIDAGARDIVQVIPRNSSRRDLPYLPYELLAEVFLIFREALDSRDLVRPLWRLPHVCARWRLVAHNTAELWTRIYFHFHSEKGHRGVLNHVNRWINLSAPLPITLHVQSCYPRAPNPGMDWIIENAHRIHVLHLILPEPHFQPLLQHPSVLFPALEELTLKIIPKSMTVYKPELALFDSTRDDYFEGTLTWWWDDPWPEDSDVEEDAIWQGISPMRGFRGAPRLRSITMDAGLFGTLSRSALGLVPWNQLTDIDLRAQRLALRLGWAESSPPPMPRISLPLSKLYLECDNAGDEFNATSFLAPLVLPALESLEITAYDDEIGLLDLHSRSSFALQHLALTGVHVSFARFSHFLRDMSCLTSLELVDYTVDDQLLNFLTFDRLAPVLPVLEILKVGRYSRPRFSDLLMMQMVQSRFPLGCHTVETRASSAIGESEDARAVRREVIDWLLETVEAGLDILYEFRD
;
A
#
# COMPACT_ATOMS: atom_id res chain seq x y z
N MET A 1 -21.88 -15.96 49.25
CA MET A 1 -20.89 -17.06 49.27
C MET A 1 -19.55 -16.43 48.90
N SER A 2 -18.45 -16.76 49.57
CA SER A 2 -17.16 -16.15 49.21
C SER A 2 -16.72 -16.63 47.82
N LEU A 3 -16.38 -15.68 46.95
CA LEU A 3 -16.25 -15.89 45.51
C LEU A 3 -15.11 -16.86 45.15
N PHE A 4 -14.00 -16.76 45.88
CA PHE A 4 -12.78 -17.53 45.64
C PHE A 4 -12.57 -18.64 46.67
N ARG A 5 -13.65 -19.10 47.35
CA ARG A 5 -13.56 -20.22 48.29
C ARG A 5 -12.94 -21.46 47.64
N GLY A 6 -11.88 -21.97 48.26
CA GLY A 6 -11.14 -23.14 47.78
C GLY A 6 -10.06 -22.85 46.72
N VAL A 7 -9.85 -21.59 46.36
CA VAL A 7 -8.73 -21.18 45.50
C VAL A 7 -7.48 -20.97 46.36
N LEU A 8 -6.46 -21.81 46.15
CA LEU A 8 -5.09 -21.56 46.58
C LEU A 8 -4.36 -20.81 45.47
N TYR A 9 -3.88 -19.59 45.72
CA TYR A 9 -3.30 -18.74 44.67
C TYR A 9 -1.83 -18.35 44.92
N GLU A 10 -1.11 -18.09 43.84
CA GLU A 10 0.22 -17.44 43.83
C GLU A 10 0.18 -16.28 42.83
N ILE A 11 0.65 -15.09 43.20
CA ILE A 11 0.74 -13.92 42.30
C ILE A 11 2.20 -13.75 41.87
N ARG A 12 2.46 -13.65 40.57
CA ARG A 12 3.77 -13.39 39.97
C ARG A 12 3.64 -12.31 38.90
N LEU A 13 3.59 -11.06 39.30
CA LEU A 13 3.62 -9.95 38.35
C LEU A 13 5.06 -9.49 38.10
N SER A 14 5.25 -8.63 37.09
CA SER A 14 6.49 -7.88 36.90
C SER A 14 6.87 -7.13 38.19
N PRO A 15 8.17 -6.95 38.51
CA PRO A 15 8.61 -6.18 39.68
C PRO A 15 8.02 -4.76 39.75
N ASP A 16 7.71 -4.17 38.60
CA ASP A 16 7.15 -2.83 38.49
C ASP A 16 5.66 -2.77 38.92
N ASP A 17 4.98 -3.91 39.03
CA ASP A 17 3.53 -4.02 39.31
C ASP A 17 3.21 -4.32 40.80
N VAL A 18 3.96 -3.74 41.73
CA VAL A 18 3.77 -3.96 43.18
C VAL A 18 2.36 -3.54 43.63
N ALA A 19 1.84 -2.43 43.11
CA ALA A 19 0.52 -1.93 43.44
C ALA A 19 -0.59 -2.91 43.01
N THR A 20 -0.51 -3.42 41.79
CA THR A 20 -1.44 -4.42 41.23
C THR A 20 -1.43 -5.70 42.08
N SER A 21 -0.25 -6.16 42.50
CA SER A 21 -0.11 -7.35 43.34
C SER A 21 -0.83 -7.20 44.69
N ALA A 22 -0.69 -6.04 45.35
CA ALA A 22 -1.37 -5.76 46.61
C ALA A 22 -2.91 -5.73 46.47
N VAL A 23 -3.41 -5.13 45.37
CA VAL A 23 -4.85 -5.08 45.07
C VAL A 23 -5.41 -6.48 44.82
N LEU A 24 -4.76 -7.27 43.96
CA LEU A 24 -5.20 -8.64 43.67
C LEU A 24 -5.21 -9.52 44.92
N LYS A 25 -4.17 -9.40 45.77
CA LYS A 25 -4.08 -10.14 47.03
C LYS A 25 -5.29 -9.85 47.92
N ARG A 26 -5.61 -8.55 48.10
CA ARG A 26 -6.75 -8.11 48.90
C ARG A 26 -8.07 -8.65 48.32
N LEU A 27 -8.30 -8.48 47.02
CA LEU A 27 -9.53 -8.97 46.36
C LEU A 27 -9.71 -10.48 46.51
N LEU A 28 -8.63 -11.26 46.43
CA LEU A 28 -8.69 -12.71 46.59
C LEU A 28 -8.95 -13.12 48.04
N GLU A 29 -8.29 -12.49 49.01
CA GLU A 29 -8.43 -12.81 50.44
C GLU A 29 -9.77 -12.36 51.03
N ASP A 30 -10.25 -11.16 50.67
CA ASP A 30 -11.55 -10.63 51.10
C ASP A 30 -12.70 -11.55 50.67
N ASP A 31 -12.52 -12.25 49.54
CA ASP A 31 -13.47 -13.23 48.98
C ASP A 31 -13.09 -14.71 49.24
N GLY A 32 -12.25 -14.97 50.24
CA GLY A 32 -11.96 -16.30 50.80
C GLY A 32 -11.04 -17.20 49.97
N GLY A 33 -10.30 -16.63 49.01
CA GLY A 33 -9.09 -17.22 48.45
C GLY A 33 -7.97 -17.24 49.49
N LYS A 34 -7.02 -18.17 49.38
CA LYS A 34 -5.88 -18.29 50.30
C LYS A 34 -4.57 -18.32 49.52
N VAL A 35 -3.54 -17.66 50.04
CA VAL A 35 -2.18 -17.77 49.50
C VAL A 35 -1.72 -19.23 49.59
N ALA A 36 -1.21 -19.77 48.49
CA ALA A 36 -0.70 -21.13 48.45
C ALA A 36 0.57 -21.25 49.31
N PRO A 37 0.67 -22.23 50.23
CA PRO A 37 1.85 -22.39 51.11
C PRO A 37 3.12 -22.77 50.33
N ALA A 38 2.95 -23.41 49.16
CA ALA A 38 4.02 -23.69 48.22
C ALA A 38 3.51 -23.55 46.78
N ARG A 39 4.37 -23.19 45.84
CA ARG A 39 4.03 -23.05 44.41
C ARG A 39 3.32 -24.26 43.81
N ARG A 40 3.75 -25.48 44.18
CA ARG A 40 3.15 -26.72 43.71
C ARG A 40 1.74 -26.98 44.26
N SER A 41 1.37 -26.30 45.33
CA SER A 41 0.02 -26.37 45.92
C SER A 41 -0.93 -25.30 45.40
N ALA A 42 -0.44 -24.36 44.58
CA ALA A 42 -1.29 -23.33 43.99
C ALA A 42 -2.27 -23.97 42.98
N THR A 43 -3.56 -23.74 43.21
CA THR A 43 -4.62 -24.08 42.25
C THR A 43 -4.68 -23.05 41.12
N ARG A 44 -4.25 -21.80 41.37
CA ARG A 44 -4.20 -20.70 40.41
C ARG A 44 -2.88 -19.94 40.52
N ILE A 45 -2.25 -19.64 39.39
CA ILE A 45 -1.07 -18.78 39.31
C ILE A 45 -1.47 -17.54 38.51
N ILE A 46 -1.45 -16.37 39.14
CA ILE A 46 -1.86 -15.11 38.51
C ILE A 46 -0.60 -14.38 38.07
N THR A 47 -0.41 -14.17 36.77
CA THR A 47 0.80 -13.53 36.21
C THR A 47 0.44 -12.64 35.03
N ASN A 48 1.22 -11.57 34.82
CA ASN A 48 1.24 -10.77 33.60
C ASN A 48 2.57 -10.93 32.84
N SER A 49 3.47 -11.77 33.33
CA SER A 49 4.82 -11.97 32.79
C SER A 49 4.96 -13.30 32.07
N ARG A 50 5.52 -13.25 30.86
CA ARG A 50 5.80 -14.40 29.98
C ARG A 50 6.82 -15.38 30.54
N THR A 51 7.82 -14.88 31.24
CA THR A 51 8.97 -15.68 31.70
C THR A 51 8.54 -16.78 32.67
N VAL A 52 7.41 -16.57 33.36
CA VAL A 52 6.82 -17.54 34.28
C VAL A 52 6.22 -18.75 33.55
N VAL A 53 5.72 -18.56 32.32
CA VAL A 53 5.04 -19.59 31.51
C VAL A 53 6.05 -20.54 30.85
N GLY A 54 7.25 -20.04 30.49
CA GLY A 54 8.30 -20.82 29.82
C GLY A 54 9.17 -21.68 30.75
N SER A 55 9.25 -21.35 32.04
CA SER A 55 9.96 -22.18 33.02
C SER A 55 9.17 -23.46 33.30
N SER A 56 9.77 -24.63 33.04
CA SER A 56 9.19 -25.99 33.11
C SER A 56 8.75 -26.42 34.52
N VAL A 57 7.81 -25.69 35.10
CA VAL A 57 7.29 -25.93 36.44
C VAL A 57 6.07 -26.81 36.29
N ARG A 58 6.23 -28.08 36.69
CA ARG A 58 5.15 -29.07 36.87
C ARG A 58 4.20 -28.66 38.02
N SER A 59 3.70 -27.42 38.05
CA SER A 59 2.64 -27.03 38.98
C SER A 59 1.30 -27.47 38.39
N PRO A 60 0.45 -28.17 39.17
CA PRO A 60 -0.89 -28.55 38.73
C PRO A 60 -1.88 -27.37 38.62
N GLY A 61 -1.47 -26.15 38.98
CA GLY A 61 -2.31 -24.96 38.98
C GLY A 61 -2.55 -24.37 37.58
N VAL A 62 -3.75 -23.82 37.36
CA VAL A 62 -4.10 -23.10 36.12
C VAL A 62 -3.51 -21.69 36.17
N ILE A 63 -2.78 -21.30 35.13
CA ILE A 63 -2.19 -19.97 35.02
C ILE A 63 -3.25 -19.02 34.42
N VAL A 64 -3.48 -17.87 35.07
CA VAL A 64 -4.47 -16.87 34.63
C VAL A 64 -3.93 -15.44 34.68
N SER A 65 -4.52 -14.54 33.92
CA SER A 65 -4.20 -13.11 33.97
C SER A 65 -4.90 -12.40 35.15
N PRO A 66 -4.44 -11.20 35.55
CA PRO A 66 -5.12 -10.37 36.55
C PRO A 66 -6.61 -10.11 36.27
N GLU A 67 -7.00 -10.00 34.99
CA GLU A 67 -8.37 -9.74 34.54
C GLU A 67 -9.36 -10.81 34.98
N TRP A 68 -8.89 -12.04 35.21
CA TRP A 68 -9.71 -13.12 35.78
C TRP A 68 -10.29 -12.73 37.14
N VAL A 69 -9.45 -12.15 38.00
CA VAL A 69 -9.82 -11.74 39.36
C VAL A 69 -10.78 -10.56 39.27
N TYR A 70 -10.41 -9.52 38.51
CA TYR A 70 -11.23 -8.32 38.35
C TYR A 70 -12.61 -8.63 37.76
N SER A 71 -12.67 -9.46 36.72
CA SER A 71 -13.93 -9.84 36.08
C SER A 71 -14.82 -10.69 36.99
N SER A 72 -14.22 -11.57 37.79
CA SER A 72 -14.95 -12.39 38.77
C SER A 72 -15.60 -11.52 39.84
N VAL A 73 -14.83 -10.58 40.41
CA VAL A 73 -15.33 -9.65 41.43
C VAL A 73 -16.43 -8.77 40.85
N LYS A 74 -16.19 -8.17 39.68
CA LYS A 74 -17.16 -7.30 38.99
C LYS A 74 -18.48 -8.02 38.69
N ALA A 75 -18.42 -9.28 38.28
CA ALA A 75 -19.61 -10.08 37.97
C ALA A 75 -20.29 -10.68 39.21
N GLY A 76 -19.65 -10.63 40.39
CA GLY A 76 -20.11 -11.32 41.60
C GLY A 76 -20.14 -12.85 41.47
N VAL A 77 -19.53 -13.41 40.42
CA VAL A 77 -19.47 -14.85 40.14
C VAL A 77 -18.10 -15.23 39.58
N LYS A 78 -17.53 -16.33 40.10
CA LYS A 78 -16.18 -16.78 39.74
C LYS A 78 -16.15 -17.15 38.27
N GLN A 79 -15.42 -16.36 37.48
CA GLN A 79 -15.33 -16.58 36.05
C GLN A 79 -14.55 -17.87 35.74
N PRO A 80 -14.85 -18.56 34.64
CA PRO A 80 -14.07 -19.72 34.23
C PRO A 80 -12.64 -19.30 33.87
N ALA A 81 -11.66 -19.82 34.62
CA ALA A 81 -10.23 -19.50 34.47
C ALA A 81 -9.69 -19.67 33.04
N ARG A 82 -10.31 -20.58 32.28
CA ARG A 82 -9.95 -20.88 30.90
C ARG A 82 -9.98 -19.65 29.97
N TYR A 83 -10.83 -18.66 30.21
CA TYR A 83 -10.97 -17.46 29.35
C TYR A 83 -9.93 -16.37 29.60
N TYR A 84 -9.05 -16.55 30.58
CA TYR A 84 -8.17 -15.49 31.06
C TYR A 84 -6.73 -16.00 31.06
N SER A 85 -6.19 -16.29 29.89
CA SER A 85 -4.79 -16.71 29.73
C SER A 85 -3.86 -15.60 30.20
N ALA A 86 -2.83 -15.96 30.98
CA ALA A 86 -1.85 -15.01 31.47
C ALA A 86 -0.89 -14.45 30.42
N ASP A 87 -0.89 -15.03 29.21
CA ASP A 87 -0.13 -14.50 28.09
C ASP A 87 -1.11 -13.98 27.01
N PRO A 88 -1.39 -12.66 27.00
CA PRO A 88 -2.29 -12.05 26.03
C PRO A 88 -1.71 -12.05 24.60
N GLU A 89 -0.43 -12.39 24.41
CA GLU A 89 0.19 -12.49 23.08
C GLU A 89 0.17 -13.91 22.50
N LEU A 90 -0.35 -14.90 23.24
CA LEU A 90 -0.56 -16.22 22.67
C LEU A 90 -1.70 -16.18 21.65
N PHE A 91 -1.41 -16.73 20.47
CA PHE A 91 -2.22 -16.61 19.25
C PHE A 91 -3.72 -16.95 19.42
N PHE A 92 -4.07 -17.87 20.33
CA PHE A 92 -5.45 -18.27 20.61
C PHE A 92 -5.99 -17.76 21.96
N SER A 93 -5.41 -16.71 22.54
CA SER A 93 -5.95 -16.14 23.78
C SER A 93 -7.42 -15.74 23.61
N SER A 94 -8.27 -16.15 24.55
CA SER A 94 -9.74 -15.99 24.49
C SER A 94 -10.47 -16.73 23.35
N ILE A 95 -9.77 -17.57 22.59
CA ILE A 95 -10.35 -18.39 21.53
C ILE A 95 -10.69 -19.79 22.05
N VAL A 96 -11.96 -20.18 21.91
CA VAL A 96 -12.44 -21.55 22.12
C VAL A 96 -12.65 -22.21 20.76
N VAL A 97 -11.86 -23.23 20.48
CA VAL A 97 -11.87 -23.99 19.22
C VAL A 97 -12.56 -25.34 19.43
N SER A 98 -13.36 -25.76 18.46
CA SER A 98 -13.84 -27.14 18.36
C SER A 98 -13.53 -27.68 16.98
N ALA A 99 -13.29 -28.99 16.87
CA ALA A 99 -13.25 -29.66 15.57
C ALA A 99 -14.65 -30.08 15.12
N CYS A 100 -14.86 -30.07 13.80
CA CYS A 100 -15.95 -30.80 13.17
C CYS A 100 -15.58 -32.29 13.03
N CYS A 101 -16.58 -33.16 12.92
CA CYS A 101 -16.46 -34.63 12.92
C CYS A 101 -15.57 -35.22 11.81
N GLU A 102 -15.18 -34.41 10.82
CA GLU A 102 -14.49 -34.83 9.60
C GLU A 102 -12.95 -34.76 9.70
N ILE A 103 -12.40 -34.35 10.84
CA ILE A 103 -10.94 -34.32 11.06
C ILE A 103 -10.46 -35.71 11.46
N GLU A 104 -9.39 -36.16 10.81
CA GLU A 104 -8.75 -37.43 11.13
C GLU A 104 -8.26 -37.46 12.59
N PRO A 105 -8.47 -38.56 13.35
CA PRO A 105 -8.11 -38.62 14.77
C PRO A 105 -6.63 -38.30 15.08
N SER A 106 -5.73 -38.60 14.14
CA SER A 106 -4.30 -38.28 14.22
C SER A 106 -4.06 -36.77 14.25
N SER A 107 -4.62 -36.02 13.29
CA SER A 107 -4.52 -34.56 13.21
C SER A 107 -5.28 -33.83 14.32
N LEU A 108 -6.37 -34.42 14.81
CA LEU A 108 -7.16 -33.87 15.92
C LEU A 108 -6.32 -33.64 17.18
N HIS A 109 -5.44 -34.59 17.50
CA HIS A 109 -4.56 -34.49 18.65
C HIS A 109 -3.52 -33.37 18.49
N GLU A 110 -3.03 -33.16 17.27
CA GLU A 110 -2.07 -32.11 16.93
C GLU A 110 -2.70 -30.73 17.02
N TYR A 111 -3.89 -30.53 16.45
CA TYR A 111 -4.60 -29.24 16.53
C TYR A 111 -5.00 -28.90 17.97
N ARG A 112 -5.53 -29.88 18.71
CA ARG A 112 -5.83 -29.72 20.14
C ARG A 112 -4.60 -29.28 20.91
N SER A 113 -3.46 -29.94 20.65
CA SER A 113 -2.19 -29.59 21.30
C SER A 113 -1.68 -28.21 20.89
N ALA A 114 -1.83 -27.82 19.63
CA ALA A 114 -1.43 -26.50 19.13
C ALA A 114 -2.29 -25.38 19.73
N VAL A 115 -3.62 -25.52 19.71
CA VAL A 115 -4.55 -24.55 20.28
C VAL A 115 -4.25 -24.31 21.76
N LEU A 116 -4.11 -25.40 22.53
CA LEU A 116 -3.80 -25.32 23.96
C LEU A 116 -2.40 -24.72 24.21
N ARG A 117 -1.39 -25.08 23.40
CA ARG A 117 -0.02 -24.55 23.52
C ARG A 117 0.03 -23.05 23.23
N HIS A 118 -0.84 -22.56 22.35
CA HIS A 118 -0.93 -21.16 21.96
C HIS A 118 -2.09 -20.44 22.67
N GLY A 119 -2.42 -20.83 23.90
CA GLY A 119 -3.27 -20.04 24.81
C GLY A 119 -4.77 -20.13 24.57
N GLY A 120 -5.21 -20.98 23.64
CA GLY A 120 -6.62 -21.24 23.36
C GLY A 120 -7.19 -22.39 24.16
N GLN A 121 -8.47 -22.63 23.95
CA GLN A 121 -9.20 -23.76 24.53
C GLN A 121 -9.71 -24.70 23.45
N TRP A 122 -9.83 -25.97 23.80
CA TRP A 122 -10.35 -26.99 22.91
C TRP A 122 -11.60 -27.65 23.49
N LEU A 123 -12.65 -27.74 22.67
CA LEU A 123 -13.84 -28.54 22.93
C LEU A 123 -13.90 -29.70 21.92
N ASP A 124 -14.24 -30.89 22.42
CA ASP A 124 -14.37 -32.08 21.56
C ASP A 124 -15.69 -32.08 20.77
N ILE A 125 -16.68 -31.29 21.23
CA ILE A 125 -17.98 -31.11 20.57
C ILE A 125 -18.27 -29.59 20.55
N PRO A 126 -18.69 -29.02 19.42
CA PRO A 126 -19.05 -27.61 19.36
C PRO A 126 -20.23 -27.30 20.30
N THR A 127 -20.12 -26.23 21.08
CA THR A 127 -21.17 -25.71 21.97
C THR A 127 -21.41 -24.23 21.69
N GLU A 128 -22.35 -23.60 22.41
CA GLU A 128 -22.55 -22.15 22.35
C GLU A 128 -21.31 -21.34 22.77
N GLU A 129 -20.37 -21.98 23.47
CA GLU A 129 -19.10 -21.37 23.88
C GLU A 129 -18.03 -21.45 22.78
N THR A 130 -18.28 -22.18 21.69
CA THR A 130 -17.34 -22.33 20.58
C THR A 130 -17.27 -21.06 19.75
N THR A 131 -16.11 -20.40 19.80
CA THR A 131 -15.84 -19.20 18.99
C THR A 131 -15.37 -19.53 17.58
N HIS A 132 -14.67 -20.66 17.42
CA HIS A 132 -14.08 -21.08 16.15
C HIS A 132 -14.27 -22.58 15.92
N ILE A 133 -14.57 -22.96 14.68
CA ILE A 133 -14.67 -24.37 14.27
C ILE A 133 -13.60 -24.68 13.23
N ILE A 134 -12.91 -25.80 13.41
CA ILE A 134 -11.99 -26.35 12.41
C ILE A 134 -12.75 -27.37 11.59
N SER A 135 -12.73 -27.22 10.26
CA SER A 135 -13.38 -28.17 9.37
C SER A 135 -12.62 -28.33 8.05
N ARG A 136 -12.69 -29.52 7.45
CA ARG A 136 -12.18 -29.81 6.10
C ARG A 136 -13.10 -29.30 5.00
N SER A 137 -14.40 -29.27 5.30
CA SER A 137 -15.45 -28.82 4.40
C SER A 137 -16.40 -27.87 5.12
N PHE A 138 -17.13 -27.01 4.40
CA PHE A 138 -18.17 -26.19 5.03
C PHE A 138 -19.22 -27.11 5.65
N PRO A 139 -19.55 -26.99 6.94
CA PRO A 139 -20.54 -27.85 7.56
C PRO A 139 -21.90 -27.66 6.85
N PRO A 140 -22.64 -28.74 6.58
CA PRO A 140 -23.97 -28.64 5.99
C PRO A 140 -24.92 -27.97 7.00
N SER A 141 -25.14 -26.67 6.82
CA SER A 141 -26.06 -25.80 7.58
C SER A 141 -25.68 -25.51 9.06
N PRO A 142 -25.22 -24.29 9.39
CA PRO A 142 -24.88 -23.88 10.77
C PRO A 142 -26.10 -23.52 11.65
N ALA A 143 -27.28 -24.10 11.40
CA ALA A 143 -28.55 -23.60 11.93
C ALA A 143 -28.71 -23.61 13.48
N SER A 144 -27.80 -24.25 14.22
CA SER A 144 -27.85 -24.38 15.69
C SER A 144 -26.70 -23.73 16.46
N ILE A 145 -25.70 -23.15 15.79
CA ILE A 145 -24.51 -22.55 16.43
C ILE A 145 -24.45 -21.07 16.00
N GLY A 146 -24.13 -20.17 16.92
CA GLY A 146 -24.06 -18.72 16.66
C GLY A 146 -23.04 -18.32 15.59
N PRO A 147 -22.70 -17.02 15.44
CA PRO A 147 -21.66 -16.61 14.50
C PRO A 147 -20.32 -17.24 14.89
N VAL A 148 -19.87 -18.22 14.09
CA VAL A 148 -18.61 -18.93 14.29
C VAL A 148 -17.67 -18.64 13.13
N ILE A 149 -16.39 -18.39 13.45
CA ILE A 149 -15.32 -18.25 12.46
C ILE A 149 -14.78 -19.65 12.13
N ILE A 150 -14.69 -19.98 10.84
CA ILE A 150 -14.20 -21.29 10.39
C ILE A 150 -12.71 -21.17 10.05
N PHE A 151 -11.87 -21.94 10.75
CA PHE A 151 -10.46 -22.11 10.36
C PHE A 151 -10.35 -23.24 9.33
N GLU A 152 -9.73 -22.95 8.18
CA GLU A 152 -9.37 -23.97 7.20
C GLU A 152 -8.20 -24.80 7.75
N GLN A 153 -8.23 -26.12 7.55
CA GLN A 153 -7.25 -27.08 8.08
C GLN A 153 -5.79 -26.65 7.81
N ARG A 154 -5.52 -26.11 6.61
CA ARG A 154 -4.17 -25.70 6.16
C ARG A 154 -3.54 -24.64 7.05
N PHE A 155 -4.36 -23.74 7.60
CA PHE A 155 -3.90 -22.70 8.51
C PHE A 155 -3.31 -23.30 9.80
N LEU A 156 -3.94 -24.34 10.33
CA LEU A 156 -3.51 -25.00 11.55
C LEU A 156 -2.37 -25.98 11.33
N ASP A 157 -2.28 -26.59 10.16
CA ASP A 157 -1.13 -27.41 9.78
C ASP A 157 0.18 -26.62 9.79
N SER A 158 0.13 -25.32 9.50
CA SER A 158 1.29 -24.41 9.58
C SER A 158 1.66 -24.12 11.04
N ILE A 159 0.68 -23.82 11.91
CA ILE A 159 0.90 -23.59 13.34
C ILE A 159 1.44 -24.85 14.05
N ALA A 160 0.89 -26.02 13.73
CA ALA A 160 1.27 -27.28 14.36
C ALA A 160 2.73 -27.69 14.08
N ARG A 161 3.26 -27.34 12.90
CA ARG A 161 4.63 -27.66 12.45
C ARG A 161 5.74 -26.83 13.10
N LYS A 162 5.43 -25.90 14.00
CA LYS A 162 6.40 -25.03 14.72
C LYS A 162 7.32 -24.21 13.80
N GLU A 163 6.85 -23.84 12.61
CA GLU A 163 7.60 -22.91 11.77
C GLU A 163 7.59 -21.52 12.44
N ARG A 164 8.76 -20.93 12.67
CA ARG A 164 8.89 -19.58 13.23
C ARG A 164 8.24 -18.60 12.24
N LEU A 165 7.11 -18.01 12.61
CA LEU A 165 6.59 -16.84 11.91
C LEU A 165 7.63 -15.70 12.09
N PRO A 166 8.08 -15.04 11.00
CA PRO A 166 9.07 -13.98 11.11
C PRO A 166 8.52 -12.77 11.90
N ASN A 167 9.42 -12.10 12.61
CA ASN A 167 9.13 -10.89 13.37
C ASN A 167 8.77 -9.74 12.41
N VAL A 168 7.73 -8.97 12.74
CA VAL A 168 7.39 -7.72 12.06
C VAL A 168 7.64 -6.58 13.03
N PHE A 169 8.38 -5.56 12.61
CA PHE A 169 8.65 -4.39 13.43
C PHE A 169 7.68 -3.28 13.07
N VAL A 170 6.96 -2.76 14.06
CA VAL A 170 6.08 -1.58 13.90
C VAL A 170 6.49 -0.56 14.95
N GLY A 171 6.98 0.61 14.53
CA GLY A 171 7.42 1.68 15.42
C GLY A 171 8.62 1.34 16.32
N GLY A 172 9.52 0.44 15.88
CA GLY A 172 10.69 0.04 16.66
C GLY A 172 10.42 -0.99 17.76
N GLN A 173 9.20 -1.54 17.85
CA GLN A 173 8.89 -2.69 18.70
C GLN A 173 8.57 -3.95 17.88
N GLU A 174 9.03 -5.10 18.39
CA GLU A 174 8.87 -6.43 17.80
C GLU A 174 7.42 -6.92 18.01
N VAL A 175 6.68 -7.15 16.92
CA VAL A 175 5.29 -7.66 16.95
C VAL A 175 5.12 -8.81 15.96
N SER A 176 4.39 -9.86 16.36
CA SER A 176 4.14 -11.02 15.47
C SER A 176 3.20 -10.66 14.30
N ALA A 177 3.55 -11.06 13.06
CA ALA A 177 2.78 -10.84 11.82
C ALA A 177 1.30 -11.27 11.90
N ALA A 178 1.01 -12.31 12.67
CA ALA A 178 -0.33 -12.83 12.88
C ALA A 178 -1.27 -11.83 13.58
N ARG A 179 -0.73 -10.88 14.35
CA ARG A 179 -1.48 -9.83 15.04
C ARG A 179 -1.97 -8.73 14.10
N VAL A 180 -1.21 -8.41 13.04
CA VAL A 180 -1.61 -7.43 12.02
C VAL A 180 -2.83 -7.95 11.25
N PHE A 181 -2.80 -9.23 10.89
CA PHE A 181 -3.88 -9.89 10.15
C PHE A 181 -5.18 -10.02 10.96
N CYS A 182 -5.11 -10.39 12.25
CA CYS A 182 -6.30 -10.51 13.10
C CYS A 182 -6.86 -9.15 13.56
N ASN A 183 -6.02 -8.14 13.80
CA ASN A 183 -6.49 -6.79 14.16
C ASN A 183 -7.23 -6.12 12.99
N ALA A 184 -6.83 -6.38 11.74
CA ALA A 184 -7.56 -5.94 10.55
C ALA A 184 -8.95 -6.58 10.42
N LEU A 185 -9.13 -7.81 10.93
CA LEU A 185 -10.42 -8.51 10.96
C LEU A 185 -11.29 -8.19 12.19
N LEU A 186 -10.72 -7.65 13.27
CA LEU A 186 -11.39 -7.44 14.57
C LEU A 186 -11.58 -5.98 14.98
N ALA A 187 -11.27 -5.00 14.12
CA ALA A 187 -11.49 -3.59 14.43
C ALA A 187 -12.99 -3.23 14.52
N ARG A 188 -13.53 -3.22 15.75
CA ARG A 188 -14.63 -2.33 16.14
C ARG A 188 -14.14 -1.45 17.28
N PRO A 189 -14.36 -0.12 17.24
CA PRO A 189 -14.10 0.72 18.41
C PRO A 189 -15.14 0.44 19.50
N PRO A 190 -14.79 0.60 20.79
CA PRO A 190 -15.77 0.57 21.86
C PRO A 190 -16.68 1.81 21.74
N VAL A 191 -17.98 1.59 21.62
CA VAL A 191 -18.98 2.66 21.71
C VAL A 191 -19.04 3.13 23.18
N PRO A 192 -18.83 4.42 23.49
CA PRO A 192 -19.01 4.93 24.84
C PRO A 192 -20.51 4.95 25.19
N PRO A 193 -20.90 4.71 26.45
CA PRO A 193 -22.29 4.78 26.86
C PRO A 193 -22.76 6.24 26.85
N THR A 194 -23.61 6.59 25.88
CA THR A 194 -24.38 7.83 25.91
C THR A 194 -25.39 7.75 27.05
N ILE A 195 -25.29 8.69 27.98
CA ILE A 195 -26.28 8.95 29.01
C ILE A 195 -27.56 9.40 28.30
N ILE A 196 -28.63 8.59 28.36
CA ILE A 196 -29.98 9.02 28.01
C ILE A 196 -30.63 9.53 29.29
N ASP A 197 -30.77 10.85 29.35
CA ASP A 197 -31.57 11.55 30.34
C ASP A 197 -33.08 11.32 30.07
N ALA A 198 -33.85 11.40 31.14
CA ALA A 198 -35.23 10.97 31.23
C ALA A 198 -36.21 11.87 30.45
N GLY A 199 -37.15 11.26 29.71
CA GLY A 199 -38.38 11.96 29.33
C GLY A 199 -39.09 11.49 28.07
N ALA A 200 -39.73 10.31 28.11
CA ALA A 200 -40.96 10.05 27.34
C ALA A 200 -41.64 8.79 27.88
N ARG A 201 -42.70 8.99 28.67
CA ARG A 201 -43.68 7.96 29.01
C ARG A 201 -44.62 7.75 27.81
N ASP A 202 -45.21 6.56 27.80
CA ASP A 202 -46.29 6.08 26.93
C ASP A 202 -45.88 5.50 25.56
N ILE A 203 -45.69 4.17 25.54
CA ILE A 203 -46.54 3.21 24.81
C ILE A 203 -46.13 1.81 25.30
N VAL A 204 -46.97 1.20 26.14
CA VAL A 204 -46.90 -0.23 26.46
C VAL A 204 -47.65 -0.96 25.35
N GLN A 205 -46.92 -1.53 24.39
CA GLN A 205 -47.42 -2.64 23.60
C GLN A 205 -46.74 -3.93 24.03
N VAL A 206 -47.55 -4.83 24.57
CA VAL A 206 -47.22 -6.22 24.85
C VAL A 206 -46.93 -6.91 23.52
N ILE A 207 -45.66 -7.19 23.24
CA ILE A 207 -45.26 -8.05 22.11
C ILE A 207 -45.15 -9.49 22.64
N PRO A 208 -45.91 -10.46 22.09
CA PRO A 208 -45.83 -11.85 22.52
C PRO A 208 -44.51 -12.49 22.10
N ARG A 209 -44.02 -13.40 22.95
CA ARG A 209 -42.85 -14.25 22.74
C ARG A 209 -43.08 -15.22 21.57
N ASN A 210 -42.81 -14.76 20.35
CA ASN A 210 -42.45 -15.58 19.21
C ASN A 210 -41.41 -14.81 18.41
N SER A 211 -40.14 -14.94 18.78
CA SER A 211 -39.00 -14.38 18.05
C SER A 211 -38.74 -15.22 16.79
N SER A 212 -39.64 -15.10 15.81
CA SER A 212 -39.32 -15.28 14.40
C SER A 212 -38.15 -14.36 14.05
N ARG A 213 -37.22 -14.86 13.23
CA ARG A 213 -36.08 -14.14 12.65
C ARG A 213 -36.40 -12.66 12.49
N ARG A 214 -35.64 -11.80 13.17
CA ARG A 214 -35.70 -10.36 12.90
C ARG A 214 -35.24 -10.17 11.47
N ASP A 215 -36.19 -10.04 10.55
CA ASP A 215 -35.94 -9.56 9.21
C ASP A 215 -35.27 -8.19 9.39
N LEU A 216 -33.96 -8.12 9.18
CA LEU A 216 -33.28 -6.85 8.98
C LEU A 216 -34.09 -6.13 7.90
N PRO A 217 -34.58 -4.90 8.15
CA PRO A 217 -35.35 -4.17 7.15
C PRO A 217 -34.52 -4.13 5.88
N TYR A 218 -35.02 -4.78 4.83
CA TYR A 218 -34.24 -4.95 3.61
C TYR A 218 -33.91 -3.57 3.05
N LEU A 219 -32.61 -3.30 2.85
CA LEU A 219 -32.17 -2.08 2.19
C LEU A 219 -32.82 -1.97 0.80
N PRO A 220 -33.43 -0.82 0.44
CA PRO A 220 -33.88 -0.52 -0.92
C PRO A 220 -32.83 -0.89 -1.98
N TYR A 221 -33.30 -1.20 -3.19
CA TYR A 221 -32.44 -1.66 -4.29
C TYR A 221 -31.30 -0.68 -4.55
N GLU A 222 -31.62 0.61 -4.58
CA GLU A 222 -30.74 1.73 -4.88
C GLU A 222 -29.65 1.86 -3.82
N LEU A 223 -30.01 1.79 -2.54
CA LEU A 223 -29.04 1.87 -1.45
C LEU A 223 -28.09 0.68 -1.44
N LEU A 224 -28.59 -0.52 -1.79
CA LEU A 224 -27.74 -1.70 -1.89
C LEU A 224 -26.78 -1.62 -3.09
N ALA A 225 -27.24 -1.06 -4.22
CA ALA A 225 -26.39 -0.79 -5.38
C ALA A 225 -25.28 0.23 -5.05
N GLU A 226 -25.62 1.33 -4.38
CA GLU A 226 -24.65 2.32 -3.90
C GLU A 226 -23.62 1.71 -2.95
N VAL A 227 -24.06 0.86 -2.02
CA VAL A 227 -23.14 0.11 -1.14
C VAL A 227 -22.17 -0.75 -1.95
N PHE A 228 -22.62 -1.38 -3.04
CA PHE A 228 -21.74 -2.17 -3.91
C PHE A 228 -20.75 -1.30 -4.70
N LEU A 229 -21.15 -0.09 -5.11
CA LEU A 229 -20.27 0.86 -5.80
C LEU A 229 -19.20 1.42 -4.85
N ILE A 230 -19.58 1.80 -3.63
CA ILE A 230 -18.64 2.20 -2.57
C ILE A 230 -17.69 1.05 -2.24
N PHE A 231 -18.22 -0.17 -2.11
CA PHE A 231 -17.40 -1.36 -1.88
C PHE A 231 -16.39 -1.58 -3.01
N ARG A 232 -16.81 -1.42 -4.27
CA ARG A 232 -15.92 -1.49 -5.44
C ARG A 232 -14.82 -0.42 -5.39
N GLU A 233 -15.13 0.80 -4.96
CA GLU A 233 -14.15 1.89 -4.87
C GLU A 233 -13.17 1.73 -3.71
N ALA A 234 -13.59 1.08 -2.64
CA ALA A 234 -12.74 0.76 -1.50
C ALA A 234 -11.78 -0.43 -1.75
N LEU A 235 -12.02 -1.22 -2.79
CA LEU A 235 -11.15 -2.33 -3.15
C LEU A 235 -9.94 -1.82 -3.93
N ASP A 236 -8.74 -2.26 -3.52
CA ASP A 236 -7.53 -2.03 -4.30
C ASP A 236 -7.69 -2.66 -5.70
N SER A 237 -7.29 -1.88 -6.71
CA SER A 237 -7.09 -2.27 -8.10
C SER A 237 -6.60 -3.72 -8.28
N ARG A 238 -5.68 -4.18 -7.43
CA ARG A 238 -5.01 -5.48 -7.56
C ARG A 238 -5.89 -6.68 -7.19
N ASP A 239 -6.96 -6.50 -6.40
CA ASP A 239 -7.77 -7.59 -5.83
C ASP A 239 -9.25 -7.58 -6.21
N LEU A 240 -9.68 -6.69 -7.11
CA LEU A 240 -11.10 -6.45 -7.42
C LEU A 240 -11.90 -7.67 -7.88
N VAL A 241 -11.26 -8.67 -8.49
CA VAL A 241 -11.99 -9.82 -9.05
C VAL A 241 -12.69 -10.61 -7.96
N ARG A 242 -11.96 -11.16 -6.99
CA ARG A 242 -12.56 -12.13 -6.06
C ARG A 242 -13.70 -11.57 -5.21
N PRO A 243 -13.60 -10.35 -4.63
CA PRO A 243 -14.63 -9.82 -3.75
C PRO A 243 -15.92 -9.46 -4.50
N LEU A 244 -15.82 -8.86 -5.69
CA LEU A 244 -17.00 -8.51 -6.50
C LEU A 244 -17.78 -9.75 -6.93
N TRP A 245 -17.08 -10.86 -7.25
CA TRP A 245 -17.73 -12.14 -7.55
C TRP A 245 -18.49 -12.73 -6.36
N ARG A 246 -18.15 -12.38 -5.12
CA ARG A 246 -18.85 -12.89 -3.94
C ARG A 246 -20.17 -12.18 -3.68
N LEU A 247 -20.36 -10.94 -4.14
CA LEU A 247 -21.60 -10.18 -3.92
C LEU A 247 -22.85 -10.95 -4.42
N PRO A 248 -22.86 -11.51 -5.66
CA PRO A 248 -23.99 -12.31 -6.14
C PRO A 248 -24.18 -13.67 -5.44
N HIS A 249 -23.25 -14.09 -4.58
CA HIS A 249 -23.33 -15.36 -3.85
C HIS A 249 -23.89 -15.22 -2.43
N VAL A 250 -24.04 -13.99 -1.90
CA VAL A 250 -24.57 -13.76 -0.55
C VAL A 250 -26.03 -14.19 -0.44
N CYS A 251 -26.91 -13.65 -1.29
CA CYS A 251 -28.30 -14.07 -1.38
C CYS A 251 -28.89 -13.74 -2.77
N ALA A 252 -30.10 -14.24 -3.05
CA ALA A 252 -30.78 -14.01 -4.33
C ALA A 252 -31.02 -12.51 -4.63
N ARG A 253 -31.31 -11.70 -3.59
CA ARG A 253 -31.48 -10.25 -3.74
C ARG A 253 -30.17 -9.56 -4.14
N TRP A 254 -29.08 -9.87 -3.46
CA TRP A 254 -27.76 -9.30 -3.79
C TRP A 254 -27.32 -9.69 -5.19
N ARG A 255 -27.59 -10.92 -5.62
CA ARG A 255 -27.39 -11.35 -7.01
C ARG A 255 -28.16 -10.50 -8.00
N LEU A 256 -29.44 -10.25 -7.73
CA LEU A 256 -30.28 -9.42 -8.60
C LEU A 256 -29.74 -7.99 -8.68
N VAL A 257 -29.41 -7.38 -7.54
CA VAL A 257 -28.86 -6.00 -7.48
C VAL A 257 -27.52 -5.92 -8.20
N ALA A 258 -26.59 -6.83 -7.90
CA ALA A 258 -25.28 -6.84 -8.53
C ALA A 258 -25.38 -7.04 -10.05
N HIS A 259 -26.20 -7.98 -10.54
CA HIS A 259 -26.36 -8.22 -11.98
C HIS A 259 -27.05 -7.06 -12.72
N ASN A 260 -27.93 -6.30 -12.07
CA ASN A 260 -28.67 -5.20 -12.67
C ASN A 260 -27.99 -3.82 -12.49
N THR A 261 -26.83 -3.76 -11.80
CA THR A 261 -26.04 -2.54 -11.62
C THR A 261 -24.84 -2.60 -12.56
N ALA A 262 -25.00 -2.09 -13.78
CA ALA A 262 -24.01 -2.24 -14.85
C ALA A 262 -22.66 -1.56 -14.51
N GLU A 263 -22.72 -0.43 -13.80
CA GLU A 263 -21.59 0.35 -13.34
C GLU A 263 -20.64 -0.48 -12.46
N LEU A 264 -21.16 -1.47 -11.72
CA LEU A 264 -20.34 -2.36 -10.89
C LEU A 264 -19.29 -3.13 -11.71
N TRP A 265 -19.55 -3.32 -13.00
CA TRP A 265 -18.77 -4.18 -13.90
C TRP A 265 -17.96 -3.41 -14.94
N THR A 266 -17.90 -2.07 -14.86
CA THR A 266 -17.15 -1.24 -15.82
C THR A 266 -15.65 -1.21 -15.56
N ARG A 267 -15.20 -1.60 -14.36
CA ARG A 267 -13.77 -1.65 -14.01
C ARG A 267 -13.31 -3.10 -13.94
N ILE A 268 -12.41 -3.46 -14.85
CA ILE A 268 -12.05 -4.83 -15.12
C ILE A 268 -10.54 -4.99 -14.92
N TYR A 269 -10.15 -5.97 -14.08
CA TYR A 269 -8.75 -6.22 -13.72
C TYR A 269 -8.38 -7.68 -13.99
N PHE A 270 -7.27 -7.89 -14.69
CA PHE A 270 -6.72 -9.22 -14.97
C PHE A 270 -5.29 -9.32 -14.52
N HIS A 271 -5.00 -10.38 -13.78
CA HIS A 271 -3.64 -10.79 -13.52
C HIS A 271 -3.43 -12.24 -13.95
N PHE A 272 -2.65 -12.42 -15.00
CA PHE A 272 -2.32 -13.72 -15.55
C PHE A 272 -1.09 -14.29 -14.84
N HIS A 273 -1.35 -15.16 -13.87
CA HIS A 273 -0.33 -15.84 -13.05
C HIS A 273 0.08 -17.23 -13.56
N SER A 274 -0.59 -17.83 -14.56
CA SER A 274 -0.18 -19.13 -15.09
C SER A 274 -0.90 -19.48 -16.40
N GLU A 275 -0.25 -20.31 -17.23
CA GLU A 275 -0.81 -20.86 -18.47
C GLU A 275 -2.14 -21.63 -18.27
N LYS A 276 -2.36 -22.22 -17.09
CA LYS A 276 -3.56 -23.03 -16.83
C LYS A 276 -4.76 -22.19 -16.38
N GLY A 277 -4.55 -20.96 -15.92
CA GLY A 277 -5.60 -20.09 -15.40
C GLY A 277 -6.41 -19.32 -16.45
N HIS A 278 -5.88 -19.16 -17.68
CA HIS A 278 -6.44 -18.20 -18.66
C HIS A 278 -7.89 -18.49 -19.05
N ARG A 279 -8.25 -19.74 -19.35
CA ARG A 279 -9.59 -20.05 -19.88
C ARG A 279 -10.71 -19.75 -18.88
N GLY A 280 -10.48 -20.03 -17.60
CA GLY A 280 -11.45 -19.72 -16.55
C GLY A 280 -11.65 -18.22 -16.42
N VAL A 281 -10.55 -17.47 -16.37
CA VAL A 281 -10.57 -16.00 -16.29
C VAL A 281 -11.32 -15.40 -17.48
N LEU A 282 -11.00 -15.79 -18.73
CA LEU A 282 -11.66 -15.28 -19.94
C LEU A 282 -13.19 -15.48 -19.94
N ASN A 283 -13.68 -16.60 -19.42
CA ASN A 283 -15.12 -16.81 -19.27
C ASN A 283 -15.75 -15.83 -18.27
N HIS A 284 -15.05 -15.53 -17.18
CA HIS A 284 -15.46 -14.52 -16.20
C HIS A 284 -15.46 -13.11 -16.82
N VAL A 285 -14.45 -12.80 -17.63
CA VAL A 285 -14.32 -11.52 -18.35
C VAL A 285 -15.50 -11.27 -19.28
N ASN A 286 -15.81 -12.26 -20.14
CA ASN A 286 -16.92 -12.15 -21.08
C ASN A 286 -18.23 -11.91 -20.35
N ARG A 287 -18.42 -12.55 -19.19
CA ARG A 287 -19.59 -12.30 -18.36
C ARG A 287 -19.59 -10.87 -17.80
N TRP A 288 -18.46 -10.36 -17.34
CA TRP A 288 -18.36 -8.99 -16.80
C TRP A 288 -18.73 -7.93 -17.83
N ILE A 289 -18.25 -8.05 -19.06
CA ILE A 289 -18.65 -7.11 -20.12
C ILE A 289 -20.13 -7.16 -20.37
N ASN A 290 -20.69 -8.37 -20.47
CA ASN A 290 -22.11 -8.53 -20.72
C ASN A 290 -22.94 -7.88 -19.60
N LEU A 291 -22.44 -7.91 -18.37
CA LEU A 291 -23.05 -7.22 -17.22
C LEU A 291 -22.80 -5.70 -17.23
N SER A 292 -21.68 -5.23 -17.77
CA SER A 292 -21.37 -3.79 -17.90
C SER A 292 -22.23 -3.06 -18.94
N ALA A 293 -23.11 -3.78 -19.64
CA ALA A 293 -24.04 -3.23 -20.63
C ALA A 293 -23.26 -2.45 -21.74
N PRO A 294 -23.69 -1.30 -22.29
CA PRO A 294 -22.88 -0.55 -23.26
C PRO A 294 -21.95 0.50 -22.62
N LEU A 295 -21.76 0.47 -21.29
CA LEU A 295 -21.01 1.51 -20.59
C LEU A 295 -19.51 1.48 -20.98
N PRO A 296 -18.79 2.61 -20.88
CA PRO A 296 -17.34 2.66 -21.03
C PRO A 296 -16.64 1.75 -20.01
N ILE A 297 -15.57 1.08 -20.44
CA ILE A 297 -14.80 0.12 -19.64
C ILE A 297 -13.44 0.70 -19.29
N THR A 298 -13.05 0.62 -18.02
CA THR A 298 -11.68 0.76 -17.53
C THR A 298 -11.08 -0.63 -17.45
N LEU A 299 -10.00 -0.87 -18.16
CA LEU A 299 -9.38 -2.18 -18.27
C LEU A 299 -7.93 -2.15 -17.80
N HIS A 300 -7.59 -3.04 -16.87
CA HIS A 300 -6.23 -3.28 -16.42
C HIS A 300 -5.87 -4.74 -16.68
N VAL A 301 -4.79 -4.96 -17.42
CA VAL A 301 -4.30 -6.29 -17.79
C VAL A 301 -2.84 -6.40 -17.43
N GLN A 302 -2.54 -7.34 -16.53
CA GLN A 302 -1.19 -7.66 -16.12
C GLN A 302 -0.89 -9.12 -16.41
N SER A 303 0.26 -9.38 -17.01
CA SER A 303 0.79 -10.73 -17.26
C SER A 303 2.28 -10.72 -17.01
N CYS A 304 2.76 -11.63 -16.17
CA CYS A 304 4.20 -11.83 -15.95
C CYS A 304 4.76 -13.03 -16.73
N TYR A 305 3.92 -13.74 -17.50
CA TYR A 305 4.31 -14.96 -18.21
C TYR A 305 4.44 -14.72 -19.72
N PRO A 306 5.64 -14.81 -20.33
CA PRO A 306 5.87 -14.58 -21.76
C PRO A 306 5.38 -15.70 -22.67
N ARG A 307 5.22 -16.92 -22.12
CA ARG A 307 4.88 -18.15 -22.84
C ARG A 307 3.38 -18.42 -22.82
N ALA A 308 2.65 -17.66 -21.99
CA ALA A 308 1.21 -17.75 -21.95
C ALA A 308 0.65 -17.46 -23.35
N PRO A 309 -0.26 -18.31 -23.88
CA PRO A 309 -0.98 -17.97 -25.09
C PRO A 309 -1.70 -16.65 -24.88
N ASN A 310 -1.68 -15.82 -25.93
CA ASN A 310 -1.98 -14.40 -25.89
C ASN A 310 -3.19 -14.07 -24.99
N PRO A 311 -2.98 -13.47 -23.82
CA PRO A 311 -3.94 -13.57 -22.75
C PRO A 311 -5.05 -12.52 -22.94
N GLY A 312 -6.04 -12.88 -23.75
CA GLY A 312 -7.22 -12.04 -23.98
C GLY A 312 -6.98 -10.82 -24.89
N MET A 313 -5.96 -10.83 -25.76
CA MET A 313 -5.78 -9.69 -26.68
C MET A 313 -6.89 -9.61 -27.73
N ASP A 314 -7.35 -10.75 -28.27
CA ASP A 314 -8.52 -10.81 -29.16
C ASP A 314 -9.73 -10.14 -28.51
N TRP A 315 -9.87 -10.37 -27.20
CA TRP A 315 -10.93 -9.81 -26.40
C TRP A 315 -10.82 -8.28 -26.22
N ILE A 316 -9.62 -7.77 -25.99
CA ILE A 316 -9.37 -6.31 -25.95
C ILE A 316 -9.75 -5.69 -27.29
N ILE A 317 -9.35 -6.33 -28.38
CA ILE A 317 -9.63 -5.89 -29.75
C ILE A 317 -11.15 -5.86 -30.02
N GLU A 318 -11.88 -6.91 -29.67
CA GLU A 318 -13.34 -6.99 -29.81
C GLU A 318 -14.08 -5.88 -29.05
N ASN A 319 -13.53 -5.45 -27.90
CA ASN A 319 -14.16 -4.47 -27.01
C ASN A 319 -13.52 -3.07 -27.07
N ALA A 320 -12.56 -2.83 -27.97
CA ALA A 320 -11.79 -1.58 -28.07
C ALA A 320 -12.66 -0.32 -28.18
N HIS A 321 -13.82 -0.43 -28.83
CA HIS A 321 -14.78 0.67 -28.99
C HIS A 321 -15.39 1.18 -27.68
N ARG A 322 -15.31 0.40 -26.59
CA ARG A 322 -15.85 0.76 -25.26
C ARG A 322 -14.76 1.07 -24.25
N ILE A 323 -13.51 0.71 -24.52
CA ILE A 323 -12.40 0.91 -23.60
C ILE A 323 -12.03 2.38 -23.62
N HIS A 324 -12.23 3.06 -22.49
CA HIS A 324 -11.84 4.46 -22.31
C HIS A 324 -10.55 4.62 -21.51
N VAL A 325 -10.23 3.66 -20.66
CA VAL A 325 -8.98 3.62 -19.89
C VAL A 325 -8.37 2.24 -20.07
N LEU A 326 -7.11 2.18 -20.48
CA LEU A 326 -6.41 0.94 -20.78
C LEU A 326 -5.03 0.90 -20.13
N HIS A 327 -4.83 -0.01 -19.18
CA HIS A 327 -3.53 -0.26 -18.55
C HIS A 327 -3.05 -1.66 -18.90
N LEU A 328 -1.96 -1.77 -19.63
CA LEU A 328 -1.36 -3.04 -20.07
C LEU A 328 0.04 -3.18 -19.48
N ILE A 329 0.22 -4.17 -18.62
CA ILE A 329 1.50 -4.61 -18.07
C ILE A 329 1.77 -6.00 -18.61
N LEU A 330 2.37 -6.11 -19.79
CA LEU A 330 2.49 -7.37 -20.51
C LEU A 330 3.93 -7.63 -20.99
N PRO A 331 4.32 -8.90 -21.17
CA PRO A 331 5.54 -9.24 -21.89
C PRO A 331 5.44 -8.75 -23.34
N GLU A 332 6.56 -8.30 -23.89
CA GLU A 332 6.64 -7.77 -25.25
C GLU A 332 5.88 -8.59 -26.33
N PRO A 333 5.99 -9.94 -26.39
CA PRO A 333 5.30 -10.73 -27.42
C PRO A 333 3.77 -10.62 -27.38
N HIS A 334 3.20 -10.27 -26.23
CA HIS A 334 1.75 -10.16 -26.08
C HIS A 334 1.19 -8.88 -26.68
N PHE A 335 2.02 -7.86 -26.95
CA PHE A 335 1.55 -6.68 -27.66
C PHE A 335 1.34 -6.94 -29.16
N GLN A 336 1.98 -7.98 -29.73
CA GLN A 336 2.01 -8.21 -31.17
C GLN A 336 0.62 -8.21 -31.85
N PRO A 337 -0.46 -8.85 -31.32
CA PRO A 337 -1.76 -8.80 -31.97
C PRO A 337 -2.33 -7.39 -32.04
N LEU A 338 -2.16 -6.59 -30.98
CA LEU A 338 -2.62 -5.21 -30.95
C LEU A 338 -2.00 -4.37 -32.08
N LEU A 339 -0.77 -4.73 -32.46
CA LEU A 339 0.00 -4.04 -33.51
C LEU A 339 -0.30 -4.57 -34.90
N GLN A 340 -0.68 -5.84 -35.00
CA GLN A 340 -1.12 -6.46 -36.25
C GLN A 340 -2.53 -6.04 -36.65
N HIS A 341 -3.30 -5.44 -35.74
CA HIS A 341 -4.65 -4.95 -35.97
C HIS A 341 -4.74 -3.41 -35.93
N PRO A 342 -4.07 -2.68 -36.84
CA PRO A 342 -4.03 -1.20 -36.84
C PRO A 342 -5.39 -0.54 -37.15
N SER A 343 -6.38 -1.32 -37.61
CA SER A 343 -7.76 -0.89 -37.84
C SER A 343 -8.62 -0.90 -36.56
N VAL A 344 -8.09 -1.41 -35.45
CA VAL A 344 -8.77 -1.37 -34.15
C VAL A 344 -8.68 0.05 -33.63
N LEU A 345 -9.68 0.83 -33.98
CA LEU A 345 -9.86 2.15 -33.41
C LEU A 345 -10.25 1.94 -31.95
N PHE A 346 -9.56 2.64 -31.06
CA PHE A 346 -9.99 2.83 -29.69
C PHE A 346 -10.71 4.20 -29.59
N PRO A 347 -11.90 4.36 -30.20
CA PRO A 347 -12.57 5.67 -30.33
C PRO A 347 -12.91 6.32 -29.00
N ALA A 348 -13.07 5.52 -27.94
CA ALA A 348 -13.41 5.97 -26.60
C ALA A 348 -12.18 6.18 -25.70
N LEU A 349 -10.98 5.79 -26.14
CA LEU A 349 -9.79 5.77 -25.27
C LEU A 349 -9.31 7.17 -24.94
N GLU A 350 -9.27 7.45 -23.64
CA GLU A 350 -8.90 8.71 -23.00
C GLU A 350 -7.57 8.58 -22.25
N GLU A 351 -7.27 7.40 -21.69
CA GLU A 351 -6.03 7.13 -20.95
C GLU A 351 -5.41 5.79 -21.36
N LEU A 352 -4.10 5.79 -21.60
CA LEU A 352 -3.33 4.62 -21.98
C LEU A 352 -2.08 4.47 -21.10
N THR A 353 -1.98 3.39 -20.35
CA THR A 353 -0.74 2.98 -19.67
C THR A 353 -0.19 1.72 -20.31
N LEU A 354 1.06 1.76 -20.75
CA LEU A 354 1.78 0.63 -21.33
C LEU A 354 3.06 0.37 -20.53
N LYS A 355 3.15 -0.79 -19.90
CA LYS A 355 4.37 -1.29 -19.26
C LYS A 355 4.81 -2.58 -19.96
N ILE A 356 5.98 -2.53 -20.59
CA ILE A 356 6.50 -3.66 -21.35
C ILE A 356 7.49 -4.42 -20.49
N ILE A 357 7.20 -5.70 -20.23
CA ILE A 357 8.11 -6.59 -19.52
C ILE A 357 9.07 -7.24 -20.54
N PRO A 358 10.39 -7.00 -20.44
CA PRO A 358 11.35 -7.55 -21.39
C PRO A 358 11.42 -9.08 -21.35
N LYS A 359 11.65 -9.71 -22.50
CA LYS A 359 11.77 -11.17 -22.61
C LYS A 359 12.93 -11.73 -21.78
N SER A 360 14.03 -10.99 -21.60
CA SER A 360 15.21 -11.42 -20.83
C SER A 360 14.90 -11.70 -19.35
N MET A 361 14.00 -10.93 -18.74
CA MET A 361 13.54 -11.16 -17.36
C MET A 361 12.72 -12.43 -17.18
N THR A 362 12.32 -13.08 -18.27
CA THR A 362 11.39 -14.21 -18.24
C THR A 362 12.03 -15.58 -18.40
N VAL A 363 13.36 -15.63 -18.55
CA VAL A 363 14.13 -16.87 -18.76
C VAL A 363 14.56 -17.54 -17.45
N TYR A 364 14.39 -16.89 -16.30
CA TYR A 364 14.70 -17.54 -15.01
C TYR A 364 13.72 -18.69 -14.72
N LYS A 365 14.28 -19.91 -14.72
CA LYS A 365 13.60 -21.15 -14.33
C LYS A 365 12.97 -20.99 -12.93
N PRO A 366 11.71 -21.39 -12.72
CA PRO A 366 11.08 -21.37 -11.40
C PRO A 366 11.62 -22.45 -10.44
N GLU A 367 12.73 -23.12 -10.75
CA GLU A 367 13.31 -24.17 -9.89
C GLU A 367 13.99 -23.60 -8.63
N LEU A 368 14.32 -22.30 -8.61
CA LEU A 368 14.69 -21.57 -7.39
C LEU A 368 13.49 -20.85 -6.72
N ALA A 369 12.28 -20.99 -7.27
CA ALA A 369 11.01 -20.61 -6.65
C ALA A 369 10.37 -21.79 -5.87
N LEU A 370 11.23 -22.60 -5.24
CA LEU A 370 10.86 -23.48 -4.13
C LEU A 370 10.91 -22.73 -2.77
N PHE A 371 10.87 -21.39 -2.81
CA PHE A 371 10.27 -20.61 -1.73
C PHE A 371 8.77 -20.44 -2.05
N ASP A 372 7.99 -21.16 -1.26
CA ASP A 372 6.53 -21.33 -1.26
C ASP A 372 5.71 -20.13 -1.77
N SER A 373 4.87 -20.39 -2.76
CA SER A 373 3.94 -19.47 -3.41
C SER A 373 2.68 -19.19 -2.56
N THR A 374 2.84 -18.99 -1.25
CA THR A 374 1.71 -18.77 -0.31
C THR A 374 1.87 -17.53 0.57
N ARG A 375 2.82 -16.64 0.27
CA ARG A 375 2.92 -15.32 0.89
C ARG A 375 2.30 -14.25 -0.01
N ASP A 376 1.09 -13.84 0.33
CA ASP A 376 0.37 -12.66 -0.22
C ASP A 376 0.67 -11.38 0.57
N ASP A 377 1.83 -11.28 1.24
CA ASP A 377 2.33 -10.02 1.80
C ASP A 377 3.57 -9.58 1.02
N TYR A 378 3.37 -8.81 -0.05
CA TYR A 378 4.46 -8.17 -0.79
C TYR A 378 4.52 -6.67 -0.50
N PHE A 379 5.60 -6.32 0.20
CA PHE A 379 6.10 -4.99 0.49
C PHE A 379 6.12 -4.09 -0.76
N GLU A 380 5.57 -2.88 -0.64
CA GLU A 380 5.99 -1.73 -1.46
C GLU A 380 7.33 -1.23 -0.93
N GLY A 381 8.38 -1.97 -1.28
CA GLY A 381 9.68 -1.37 -1.53
C GLY A 381 9.89 -1.45 -3.02
N THR A 382 10.31 -0.36 -3.66
CA THR A 382 11.03 -0.43 -4.92
C THR A 382 12.15 -1.44 -4.73
N LEU A 383 11.92 -2.68 -5.20
CA LEU A 383 12.97 -3.68 -5.31
C LEU A 383 13.89 -3.16 -6.41
N THR A 384 14.86 -2.33 -6.03
CA THR A 384 16.11 -2.20 -6.75
C THR A 384 16.72 -3.61 -6.74
N TRP A 385 16.55 -4.35 -7.83
CA TRP A 385 17.25 -5.59 -8.05
C TRP A 385 18.72 -5.24 -8.23
N TRP A 386 19.54 -5.37 -7.19
CA TRP A 386 20.99 -5.32 -7.31
C TRP A 386 21.42 -6.62 -8.00
N TRP A 387 22.02 -6.50 -9.19
CA TRP A 387 22.65 -7.64 -9.88
C TRP A 387 24.07 -7.80 -9.33
N ASP A 388 24.34 -8.92 -8.66
CA ASP A 388 25.70 -9.29 -8.23
C ASP A 388 26.36 -10.32 -9.18
N ASP A 389 25.68 -10.78 -10.23
CA ASP A 389 26.27 -11.69 -11.22
C ASP A 389 26.58 -10.96 -12.54
N PRO A 390 27.85 -10.95 -13.00
CA PRO A 390 28.20 -10.39 -14.31
C PRO A 390 27.55 -11.20 -15.43
N TRP A 391 27.05 -10.48 -16.43
CA TRP A 391 26.50 -11.03 -17.66
C TRP A 391 27.50 -12.00 -18.31
N PRO A 392 27.07 -13.11 -18.92
CA PRO A 392 27.98 -13.92 -19.73
C PRO A 392 28.43 -13.08 -20.93
N GLU A 393 29.69 -12.64 -20.92
CA GLU A 393 30.31 -11.81 -21.97
C GLU A 393 30.30 -12.48 -23.37
N ASP A 394 29.93 -13.75 -23.47
CA ASP A 394 30.02 -14.57 -24.69
C ASP A 394 28.68 -14.84 -25.42
N SER A 395 27.57 -14.16 -25.09
CA SER A 395 26.34 -14.33 -25.87
C SER A 395 26.29 -13.39 -27.09
N ASP A 396 26.78 -13.86 -28.24
CA ASP A 396 26.65 -13.23 -29.57
C ASP A 396 25.19 -13.17 -30.09
N VAL A 397 24.22 -12.88 -29.22
CA VAL A 397 22.85 -12.60 -29.65
C VAL A 397 22.84 -11.17 -30.16
N GLU A 398 22.75 -11.00 -31.49
CA GLU A 398 22.54 -9.69 -32.13
C GLU A 398 21.33 -8.98 -31.50
N GLU A 399 21.59 -8.10 -30.52
CA GLU A 399 20.60 -7.22 -29.89
C GLU A 399 19.85 -6.38 -30.94
N ASP A 400 20.49 -6.10 -32.06
CA ASP A 400 19.97 -5.26 -33.13
C ASP A 400 18.76 -5.84 -33.87
N ALA A 401 18.55 -7.17 -33.86
CA ALA A 401 17.44 -7.81 -34.58
C ALA A 401 16.12 -7.78 -33.80
N ILE A 402 16.15 -7.60 -32.47
CA ILE A 402 14.97 -7.72 -31.61
C ILE A 402 14.20 -6.38 -31.52
N TRP A 403 14.91 -5.24 -31.55
CA TRP A 403 14.31 -3.94 -31.23
C TRP A 403 13.82 -3.11 -32.44
N GLN A 404 14.16 -3.48 -33.68
CA GLN A 404 13.84 -2.65 -34.86
C GLN A 404 12.36 -2.70 -35.31
N GLY A 405 11.55 -3.65 -34.81
CA GLY A 405 10.28 -4.00 -35.46
C GLY A 405 8.98 -3.58 -34.74
N ILE A 406 9.01 -3.41 -33.42
CA ILE A 406 7.77 -3.39 -32.62
C ILE A 406 7.58 -2.00 -32.03
N SER A 407 6.69 -1.23 -32.65
CA SER A 407 6.21 0.00 -32.05
C SER A 407 4.79 -0.21 -31.51
N PRO A 408 4.62 -0.31 -30.18
CA PRO A 408 3.32 -0.47 -29.51
C PRO A 408 2.28 0.57 -29.96
N MET A 409 2.76 1.75 -30.34
CA MET A 409 1.93 2.89 -30.67
C MET A 409 1.18 2.76 -32.00
N ARG A 410 1.53 1.80 -32.88
CA ARG A 410 0.81 1.60 -34.15
C ARG A 410 -0.66 1.25 -33.91
N GLY A 411 -0.96 0.49 -32.87
CA GLY A 411 -2.32 0.06 -32.53
C GLY A 411 -3.22 1.20 -32.02
N PHE A 412 -2.66 2.34 -31.64
CA PHE A 412 -3.40 3.43 -30.98
C PHE A 412 -3.59 4.69 -31.85
N ARG A 413 -3.20 4.64 -33.12
CA ARG A 413 -3.44 5.75 -34.07
C ARG A 413 -4.91 6.17 -34.19
N GLY A 414 -5.82 5.27 -33.84
CA GLY A 414 -7.27 5.45 -33.89
C GLY A 414 -7.93 5.94 -32.60
N ALA A 415 -7.18 6.50 -31.66
CA ALA A 415 -7.69 6.98 -30.37
C ALA A 415 -7.80 8.52 -30.35
N PRO A 416 -8.86 9.12 -30.95
CA PRO A 416 -9.01 10.58 -31.10
C PRO A 416 -9.29 11.32 -29.78
N ARG A 417 -9.50 10.58 -28.69
CA ARG A 417 -9.79 11.10 -27.36
C ARG A 417 -8.63 10.91 -26.40
N LEU A 418 -7.50 10.36 -26.85
CA LEU A 418 -6.40 10.02 -25.97
C LEU A 418 -5.78 11.31 -25.41
N ARG A 419 -5.87 11.47 -24.10
CA ARG A 419 -5.39 12.64 -23.35
C ARG A 419 -4.17 12.33 -22.52
N SER A 420 -4.10 11.14 -21.94
CA SER A 420 -2.98 10.71 -21.10
C SER A 420 -2.31 9.47 -21.65
N ILE A 421 -0.97 9.48 -21.68
CA ILE A 421 -0.17 8.29 -21.98
C ILE A 421 0.93 8.10 -20.94
N THR A 422 0.97 6.92 -20.35
CA THR A 422 2.05 6.44 -19.49
C THR A 422 2.77 5.30 -20.20
N MET A 423 4.09 5.41 -20.37
CA MET A 423 4.91 4.35 -20.94
C MET A 423 6.05 4.01 -19.98
N ASP A 424 6.09 2.77 -19.51
CA ASP A 424 7.17 2.25 -18.68
C ASP A 424 7.94 1.17 -19.46
N ALA A 425 9.08 1.57 -20.00
CA ALA A 425 10.06 0.69 -20.63
C ALA A 425 11.08 0.27 -19.56
N GLY A 426 10.88 -0.88 -18.93
CA GLY A 426 11.83 -1.42 -17.94
C GLY A 426 13.24 -1.59 -18.53
N LEU A 427 14.21 -2.00 -17.67
CA LEU A 427 15.67 -2.11 -17.86
C LEU A 427 16.26 -2.33 -19.28
N PHE A 428 15.53 -2.93 -20.22
CA PHE A 428 16.03 -3.32 -21.54
C PHE A 428 15.23 -2.77 -22.72
N GLY A 429 14.14 -2.03 -22.51
CA GLY A 429 13.24 -1.58 -23.59
C GLY A 429 13.68 -0.26 -24.22
N THR A 430 13.83 -0.23 -25.55
CA THR A 430 14.09 1.00 -26.30
C THR A 430 12.80 1.61 -26.86
N LEU A 431 12.52 2.87 -26.56
CA LEU A 431 11.47 3.62 -27.25
C LEU A 431 12.03 4.16 -28.58
N SER A 432 11.70 3.50 -29.68
CA SER A 432 12.17 3.92 -31.00
C SER A 432 11.49 5.22 -31.47
N ARG A 433 12.20 6.00 -32.29
CA ARG A 433 11.64 7.21 -32.94
C ARG A 433 10.37 6.92 -33.73
N SER A 434 10.32 5.75 -34.37
CA SER A 434 9.15 5.31 -35.12
C SER A 434 7.95 5.08 -34.21
N ALA A 435 8.14 4.84 -32.91
CA ALA A 435 7.06 4.78 -31.92
C ALA A 435 6.52 6.16 -31.53
N LEU A 436 7.42 7.10 -31.29
CA LEU A 436 7.02 8.48 -31.00
C LEU A 436 6.28 9.11 -32.20
N GLY A 437 6.68 8.82 -33.44
CA GLY A 437 5.99 9.33 -34.64
C GLY A 437 4.55 8.85 -34.85
N LEU A 438 4.03 7.95 -34.00
CA LEU A 438 2.68 7.38 -34.11
C LEU A 438 1.72 7.91 -33.04
N VAL A 439 2.26 8.61 -32.05
CA VAL A 439 1.47 9.18 -30.95
C VAL A 439 0.65 10.37 -31.48
N PRO A 440 -0.65 10.48 -31.16
CA PRO A 440 -1.48 11.64 -31.49
C PRO A 440 -1.14 12.83 -30.58
N TRP A 441 0.10 13.31 -30.69
CA TRP A 441 0.72 14.39 -29.94
C TRP A 441 -0.14 15.63 -29.71
N ASN A 442 -0.93 16.02 -30.71
CA ASN A 442 -1.76 17.22 -30.65
C ASN A 442 -3.00 17.10 -29.74
N GLN A 443 -3.30 15.90 -29.22
CA GLN A 443 -4.47 15.64 -28.36
C GLN A 443 -4.08 15.33 -26.91
N LEU A 444 -2.81 15.00 -26.66
CA LEU A 444 -2.32 14.66 -25.34
C LEU A 444 -2.23 15.90 -24.46
N THR A 445 -2.72 15.77 -23.23
CA THR A 445 -2.59 16.74 -22.13
C THR A 445 -1.56 16.27 -21.10
N ASP A 446 -1.39 14.95 -20.94
CA ASP A 446 -0.53 14.36 -19.91
C ASP A 446 0.37 13.27 -20.54
N ILE A 447 1.66 13.33 -20.24
CA ILE A 447 2.64 12.33 -20.67
C ILE A 447 3.51 11.92 -19.49
N ASP A 448 3.57 10.62 -19.23
CA ASP A 448 4.48 9.99 -18.27
C ASP A 448 5.34 8.97 -19.03
N LEU A 449 6.62 9.27 -19.23
CA LEU A 449 7.57 8.35 -19.85
C LEU A 449 8.59 7.92 -18.79
N ARG A 450 8.60 6.63 -18.47
CA ARG A 450 9.57 6.01 -17.57
C ARG A 450 10.40 5.04 -18.38
N ALA A 451 11.71 5.21 -18.36
CA ALA A 451 12.58 4.30 -19.07
C ALA A 451 13.94 4.19 -18.40
N GLN A 452 14.30 2.96 -18.07
CA GLN A 452 15.60 2.69 -17.44
C GLN A 452 16.75 2.64 -18.45
N ARG A 453 16.44 2.36 -19.72
CA ARG A 453 17.37 2.47 -20.85
C ARG A 453 16.62 2.98 -22.05
N LEU A 454 16.31 4.28 -22.07
CA LEU A 454 15.75 4.87 -23.28
C LEU A 454 16.86 5.09 -24.30
N ALA A 455 17.43 4.04 -24.88
CA ALA A 455 18.23 4.24 -26.09
C ALA A 455 17.26 4.67 -27.20
N LEU A 456 17.01 5.97 -27.30
CA LEU A 456 16.64 6.60 -28.55
C LEU A 456 17.88 6.45 -29.44
N ARG A 457 18.12 5.22 -29.93
CA ARG A 457 18.97 5.00 -31.09
C ARG A 457 18.25 5.68 -32.24
N LEU A 458 18.50 6.97 -32.38
CA LEU A 458 17.99 7.77 -33.48
C LEU A 458 18.66 7.36 -34.81
N GLY A 459 19.48 6.31 -34.81
CA GLY A 459 20.17 5.80 -35.99
C GLY A 459 21.14 6.82 -36.55
N TRP A 460 21.75 7.65 -35.70
CA TRP A 460 22.72 8.64 -36.15
C TRP A 460 24.08 7.97 -36.23
N ALA A 461 24.29 7.27 -37.35
CA ALA A 461 25.62 6.81 -37.71
C ALA A 461 26.57 7.96 -38.08
N GLU A 462 26.09 9.22 -38.08
CA GLU A 462 26.87 10.38 -38.52
C GLU A 462 26.59 11.62 -37.64
N SER A 463 27.66 12.39 -37.43
CA SER A 463 27.95 13.48 -36.48
C SER A 463 26.97 14.67 -36.33
N SER A 464 25.71 14.57 -36.74
CA SER A 464 24.72 15.60 -36.39
C SER A 464 23.28 15.11 -36.49
N PRO A 465 22.42 15.40 -35.49
CA PRO A 465 20.97 15.25 -35.62
C PRO A 465 20.44 15.85 -36.93
N PRO A 466 19.66 15.12 -37.76
CA PRO A 466 18.68 15.81 -38.58
C PRO A 466 17.69 16.52 -37.64
N PRO A 467 17.38 17.82 -37.86
CA PRO A 467 16.51 18.57 -36.96
C PRO A 467 15.16 17.87 -36.87
N MET A 468 14.79 17.41 -35.68
CA MET A 468 13.40 17.03 -35.46
C MET A 468 12.53 18.27 -35.71
N PRO A 469 11.42 18.13 -36.45
CA PRO A 469 10.48 19.24 -36.58
C PRO A 469 10.10 19.70 -35.18
N ARG A 470 9.99 21.01 -34.96
CA ARG A 470 9.50 21.53 -33.69
C ARG A 470 8.08 21.04 -33.51
N ILE A 471 7.84 20.30 -32.44
CA ILE A 471 6.53 19.74 -32.13
C ILE A 471 5.94 20.60 -31.03
N SER A 472 4.89 21.36 -31.36
CA SER A 472 4.11 22.13 -30.39
C SER A 472 3.02 21.25 -29.80
N LEU A 473 3.04 21.04 -28.49
CA LEU A 473 2.13 20.13 -27.79
C LEU A 473 1.30 20.90 -26.75
N PRO A 474 -0.02 20.66 -26.65
CA PRO A 474 -0.87 21.24 -25.62
C PRO A 474 -0.76 20.48 -24.28
N LEU A 475 0.45 20.00 -23.94
CA LEU A 475 0.70 19.23 -22.72
C LEU A 475 0.73 20.14 -21.50
N SER A 476 -0.07 19.81 -20.50
CA SER A 476 -0.05 20.44 -19.18
C SER A 476 0.85 19.69 -18.21
N LYS A 477 1.05 18.38 -18.37
CA LYS A 477 1.93 17.59 -17.50
C LYS A 477 2.92 16.74 -18.27
N LEU A 478 4.16 16.76 -17.82
CA LEU A 478 5.24 15.94 -18.35
C LEU A 478 6.04 15.30 -17.20
N TYR A 479 5.99 13.98 -17.10
CA TYR A 479 6.87 13.18 -16.26
C TYR A 479 7.89 12.44 -17.13
N LEU A 480 9.17 12.59 -16.81
CA LEU A 480 10.29 11.95 -17.51
C LEU A 480 11.19 11.26 -16.50
N GLU A 481 11.30 9.95 -16.57
CA GLU A 481 12.24 9.17 -15.76
C GLU A 481 13.26 8.48 -16.66
N CYS A 482 14.53 8.79 -16.40
CA CYS A 482 15.71 8.49 -17.19
C CYS A 482 16.73 7.87 -16.24
N ASP A 483 16.90 6.56 -16.27
CA ASP A 483 17.90 5.89 -15.45
C ASP A 483 19.26 5.87 -16.15
N ASN A 484 20.35 5.99 -15.38
CA ASN A 484 21.72 6.22 -15.87
C ASN A 484 22.46 4.98 -16.35
N ALA A 485 21.72 3.97 -16.81
CA ALA A 485 22.32 2.68 -17.14
C ALA A 485 23.14 2.67 -18.46
N GLY A 486 23.47 3.83 -19.06
CA GLY A 486 24.44 3.96 -20.16
C GLY A 486 24.43 5.33 -20.88
N ASP A 487 25.57 5.70 -21.49
CA ASP A 487 25.87 6.97 -22.19
C ASP A 487 24.93 7.36 -23.37
N GLU A 488 23.90 6.57 -23.69
CA GLU A 488 23.15 6.72 -24.93
C GLU A 488 21.89 7.60 -24.83
N PHE A 489 21.33 7.80 -23.63
CA PHE A 489 20.16 8.66 -23.47
C PHE A 489 20.54 9.98 -22.82
N ASN A 490 20.12 11.09 -23.45
CA ASN A 490 20.28 12.42 -22.90
C ASN A 490 18.91 13.10 -22.85
N ALA A 491 18.43 13.43 -21.65
CA ALA A 491 17.14 14.11 -21.46
C ALA A 491 17.05 15.41 -22.29
N THR A 492 18.17 16.11 -22.48
CA THR A 492 18.25 17.31 -23.33
C THR A 492 17.96 17.02 -24.79
N SER A 493 18.46 15.91 -25.32
CA SER A 493 18.17 15.51 -26.71
C SER A 493 16.69 15.20 -26.93
N PHE A 494 16.03 14.63 -25.92
CA PHE A 494 14.59 14.38 -25.94
C PHE A 494 13.77 15.68 -25.85
N LEU A 495 14.17 16.60 -24.97
CA LEU A 495 13.46 17.87 -24.75
C LEU A 495 13.72 18.90 -25.86
N ALA A 496 14.88 18.87 -26.52
CA ALA A 496 15.30 19.83 -27.55
C ALA A 496 14.25 20.12 -28.65
N PRO A 497 13.55 19.13 -29.23
CA PRO A 497 12.54 19.39 -30.27
C PRO A 497 11.18 19.86 -29.74
N LEU A 498 10.93 19.76 -28.43
CA LEU A 498 9.63 20.02 -27.86
C LEU A 498 9.37 21.52 -27.66
N VAL A 499 8.14 21.93 -27.93
CA VAL A 499 7.56 23.24 -27.62
C VAL A 499 6.27 22.98 -26.83
N LEU A 500 6.27 23.30 -25.55
CA LEU A 500 5.23 22.90 -24.60
C LEU A 500 4.56 24.13 -23.96
N PRO A 501 3.82 24.96 -24.71
CA PRO A 501 3.33 26.25 -24.21
C PRO A 501 2.31 26.15 -23.07
N ALA A 502 1.66 24.99 -22.92
CA ALA A 502 0.66 24.76 -21.89
C ALA A 502 1.21 24.04 -20.64
N LEU A 503 2.53 23.84 -20.53
CA LEU A 503 3.13 23.01 -19.47
C LEU A 503 2.98 23.66 -18.08
N GLU A 504 2.25 22.99 -17.20
CA GLU A 504 1.99 23.42 -15.82
C GLU A 504 2.77 22.56 -14.80
N SER A 505 3.03 21.29 -15.11
CA SER A 505 3.73 20.34 -14.24
C SER A 505 4.86 19.65 -14.98
N LEU A 506 6.08 19.72 -14.45
CA LEU A 506 7.26 19.07 -15.01
C LEU A 506 7.97 18.28 -13.92
N GLU A 507 8.05 16.97 -14.11
CA GLU A 507 8.77 16.07 -13.22
C GLU A 507 9.85 15.37 -14.04
N ILE A 508 11.12 15.51 -13.63
CA ILE A 508 12.23 14.85 -14.30
C ILE A 508 13.10 14.12 -13.28
N THR A 509 13.22 12.81 -13.47
CA THR A 509 14.21 11.97 -12.83
C THR A 509 15.28 11.65 -13.87
N ALA A 510 16.49 12.17 -13.74
CA ALA A 510 17.61 11.89 -14.64
C ALA A 510 18.91 12.06 -13.88
N TYR A 511 19.80 11.08 -13.91
CA TYR A 511 21.08 11.16 -13.20
C TYR A 511 22.16 11.71 -14.15
N ASP A 512 23.14 12.46 -13.66
CA ASP A 512 24.33 12.98 -14.39
C ASP A 512 24.14 13.75 -15.73
N ASP A 513 22.91 14.04 -16.15
CA ASP A 513 22.63 14.81 -17.36
C ASP A 513 22.45 16.31 -17.06
N GLU A 514 23.13 17.16 -17.83
CA GLU A 514 22.76 18.57 -17.89
C GLU A 514 21.50 18.72 -18.73
N ILE A 515 20.39 19.05 -18.08
CA ILE A 515 19.09 19.21 -18.74
C ILE A 515 18.96 20.61 -19.34
N GLY A 516 18.60 20.67 -20.63
CA GLY A 516 18.26 21.89 -21.37
C GLY A 516 16.92 22.53 -20.95
N LEU A 517 16.66 22.68 -19.64
CA LEU A 517 15.44 23.30 -19.09
C LEU A 517 15.28 24.74 -19.58
N LEU A 518 16.37 25.51 -19.59
CA LEU A 518 16.36 26.90 -20.06
C LEU A 518 16.03 26.98 -21.56
N ASP A 519 16.55 26.05 -22.35
CA ASP A 519 16.24 25.99 -23.78
C ASP A 519 14.77 25.57 -24.00
N LEU A 520 14.26 24.62 -23.21
CA LEU A 520 12.86 24.22 -23.26
C LEU A 520 11.94 25.40 -22.89
N HIS A 521 12.26 26.14 -21.83
CA HIS A 521 11.50 27.31 -21.42
C HIS A 521 11.56 28.44 -22.44
N SER A 522 12.75 28.79 -22.95
CA SER A 522 12.88 29.87 -23.94
C SER A 522 12.10 29.60 -25.24
N ARG A 523 11.96 28.32 -25.61
CA ARG A 523 11.12 27.91 -26.75
C ARG A 523 9.62 27.90 -26.45
N SER A 524 9.25 27.51 -25.24
CA SER A 524 7.86 27.16 -24.90
C SER A 524 7.12 28.27 -24.15
N SER A 525 7.83 29.11 -23.41
CA SER A 525 7.26 30.19 -22.59
C SER A 525 6.12 29.74 -21.66
N PHE A 526 6.23 28.52 -21.11
CA PHE A 526 5.20 27.95 -20.24
C PHE A 526 5.21 28.59 -18.84
N ALA A 527 4.06 28.54 -18.16
CA ALA A 527 3.86 29.04 -16.81
C ALA A 527 3.82 27.88 -15.82
N LEU A 528 5.00 27.36 -15.47
CA LEU A 528 5.13 26.17 -14.64
C LEU A 528 4.63 26.44 -13.21
N GLN A 529 3.79 25.55 -12.69
CA GLN A 529 3.27 25.56 -11.32
C GLN A 529 3.99 24.52 -10.45
N HIS A 530 4.31 23.35 -11.00
CA HIS A 530 5.03 22.29 -10.30
C HIS A 530 6.30 21.88 -11.05
N LEU A 531 7.42 21.83 -10.32
CA LEU A 531 8.70 21.34 -10.81
C LEU A 531 9.28 20.32 -9.83
N ALA A 532 9.49 19.08 -10.29
CA ALA A 532 10.25 18.09 -9.55
C ALA A 532 11.49 17.68 -10.33
N LEU A 533 12.66 17.72 -9.69
CA LEU A 533 13.93 17.28 -10.26
C LEU A 533 14.56 16.23 -9.33
N THR A 534 14.82 15.03 -9.86
CA THR A 534 15.45 13.92 -9.13
C THR A 534 16.74 13.48 -9.83
N GLY A 535 17.87 13.55 -9.15
CA GLY A 535 19.19 13.13 -9.68
C GLY A 535 19.80 14.09 -10.71
N VAL A 536 19.11 15.16 -11.06
CA VAL A 536 19.47 16.04 -12.18
C VAL A 536 20.64 16.95 -11.83
N HIS A 537 21.61 17.11 -12.73
CA HIS A 537 22.69 18.08 -12.56
C HIS A 537 22.45 19.34 -13.41
N VAL A 538 22.04 20.45 -12.78
CA VAL A 538 21.97 21.77 -13.45
C VAL A 538 22.90 22.74 -12.75
N SER A 539 23.73 23.49 -13.49
CA SER A 539 24.55 24.53 -12.88
C SER A 539 23.69 25.62 -12.23
N PHE A 540 24.09 26.11 -11.06
CA PHE A 540 23.36 27.15 -10.34
C PHE A 540 23.07 28.39 -11.21
N ALA A 541 24.01 28.81 -12.05
CA ALA A 541 23.82 29.96 -12.94
C ALA A 541 22.66 29.76 -13.94
N ARG A 542 22.54 28.57 -14.53
CA ARG A 542 21.44 28.24 -15.45
C ARG A 542 20.13 28.02 -14.70
N PHE A 543 20.18 27.32 -13.57
CA PHE A 543 19.00 27.00 -12.79
C PHE A 543 18.36 28.26 -12.18
N SER A 544 19.18 29.16 -11.61
CA SER A 544 18.70 30.44 -11.08
C SER A 544 18.12 31.34 -12.17
N HIS A 545 18.70 31.36 -13.38
CA HIS A 545 18.09 32.06 -14.51
C HIS A 545 16.73 31.47 -14.84
N PHE A 546 16.63 30.15 -14.97
CA PHE A 546 15.37 29.47 -15.24
C PHE A 546 14.31 29.78 -14.17
N LEU A 547 14.65 29.70 -12.89
CA LEU A 547 13.72 29.97 -11.79
C LEU A 547 13.26 31.44 -11.72
N ARG A 548 14.06 32.42 -12.18
CA ARG A 548 13.63 33.83 -12.24
C ARG A 548 12.44 34.04 -13.16
N ASP A 549 12.35 33.25 -14.21
CA ASP A 549 11.27 33.34 -15.20
C ASP A 549 10.00 32.62 -14.72
N MET A 550 10.07 31.81 -13.65
CA MET A 550 8.98 30.98 -13.13
C MET A 550 8.15 31.66 -12.05
N SER A 551 7.51 32.78 -12.39
CA SER A 551 6.69 33.55 -11.44
C SER A 551 5.45 32.81 -10.90
N CYS A 552 5.01 31.74 -11.55
CA CYS A 552 3.83 30.94 -11.18
C CYS A 552 4.15 29.66 -10.40
N LEU A 553 5.42 29.39 -10.08
CA LEU A 553 5.82 28.12 -9.46
C LEU A 553 5.35 28.06 -8.00
N THR A 554 4.40 27.17 -7.73
CA THR A 554 3.85 26.93 -6.38
C THR A 554 4.53 25.76 -5.68
N SER A 555 5.11 24.83 -6.43
CA SER A 555 5.75 23.63 -5.88
C SER A 555 7.09 23.34 -6.56
N LEU A 556 8.14 23.19 -5.73
CA LEU A 556 9.50 22.86 -6.14
C LEU A 556 10.02 21.67 -5.33
N GLU A 557 10.29 20.55 -6.01
CA GLU A 557 10.90 19.35 -5.42
C GLU A 557 12.29 19.12 -6.02
N LEU A 558 13.30 18.97 -5.15
CA LEU A 558 14.69 18.73 -5.52
C LEU A 558 15.20 17.50 -4.75
N VAL A 559 15.30 16.35 -5.41
CA VAL A 559 15.77 15.08 -4.83
C VAL A 559 17.09 14.70 -5.49
N ASP A 560 18.06 14.20 -4.73
CA ASP A 560 19.41 13.87 -5.22
C ASP A 560 20.09 15.03 -5.98
N TYR A 561 19.74 16.27 -5.64
CA TYR A 561 20.21 17.49 -6.30
C TYR A 561 21.24 18.19 -5.42
N THR A 562 22.30 18.78 -6.00
CA THR A 562 23.27 19.54 -5.20
C THR A 562 22.67 20.89 -4.81
N VAL A 563 22.02 20.94 -3.65
CA VAL A 563 21.59 22.19 -3.01
C VAL A 563 22.78 22.76 -2.25
N ASP A 564 23.21 23.96 -2.63
CA ASP A 564 24.31 24.69 -1.98
C ASP A 564 23.84 26.05 -1.42
N ASP A 565 24.75 26.76 -0.74
CA ASP A 565 24.45 28.09 -0.18
C ASP A 565 24.02 29.10 -1.26
N GLN A 566 24.46 28.95 -2.51
CA GLN A 566 24.08 29.87 -3.58
C GLN A 566 22.60 29.71 -3.94
N LEU A 567 22.12 28.48 -4.06
CA LEU A 567 20.72 28.19 -4.31
C LEU A 567 19.83 28.66 -3.16
N LEU A 568 20.20 28.40 -1.91
CA LEU A 568 19.40 28.85 -0.77
C LEU A 568 19.37 30.37 -0.63
N ASN A 569 20.51 31.05 -0.81
CA ASN A 569 20.54 32.51 -0.82
C ASN A 569 19.64 33.08 -1.94
N PHE A 570 19.63 32.44 -3.10
CA PHE A 570 18.78 32.83 -4.21
C PHE A 570 17.28 32.58 -3.95
N LEU A 571 16.93 31.50 -3.26
CA LEU A 571 15.56 31.20 -2.85
C LEU A 571 15.10 32.01 -1.62
N THR A 572 16.03 32.64 -0.90
CA THR A 572 15.73 33.54 0.22
C THR A 572 15.02 34.78 -0.34
N PHE A 573 13.84 35.07 0.20
CA PHE A 573 12.98 36.15 -0.23
C PHE A 573 13.66 37.50 0.03
N ASP A 574 14.16 38.14 -1.03
CA ASP A 574 14.56 39.54 -1.01
C ASP A 574 13.31 40.42 -1.11
N ARG A 575 13.14 41.36 -0.18
CA ARG A 575 12.00 42.29 -0.13
C ARG A 575 11.88 43.15 -1.39
N LEU A 576 12.96 43.32 -2.15
CA LEU A 576 12.96 44.15 -3.35
C LEU A 576 12.52 43.40 -4.61
N ALA A 577 12.76 42.09 -4.68
CA ALA A 577 12.43 41.27 -5.85
C ALA A 577 12.35 39.79 -5.43
N PRO A 578 11.20 39.34 -4.89
CA PRO A 578 11.09 37.98 -4.44
C PRO A 578 11.15 37.01 -5.62
N VAL A 579 12.12 36.11 -5.55
CA VAL A 579 12.23 34.99 -6.50
C VAL A 579 11.20 33.93 -6.11
N LEU A 580 10.38 33.50 -7.06
CA LEU A 580 9.26 32.57 -6.83
C LEU A 580 8.29 33.08 -5.75
N PRO A 581 7.55 34.18 -6.02
CA PRO A 581 6.72 34.84 -5.01
C PRO A 581 5.53 34.00 -4.52
N VAL A 582 5.13 32.97 -5.27
CA VAL A 582 3.99 32.10 -4.98
C VAL A 582 4.42 30.68 -4.58
N LEU A 583 5.69 30.46 -4.25
CA LEU A 583 6.18 29.13 -3.84
C LEU A 583 5.60 28.75 -2.47
N GLU A 584 4.77 27.71 -2.46
CA GLU A 584 4.08 27.16 -1.29
C GLU A 584 4.79 25.90 -0.77
N ILE A 585 5.28 25.05 -1.68
CA ILE A 585 5.90 23.76 -1.36
C ILE A 585 7.36 23.78 -1.83
N LEU A 586 8.28 23.59 -0.89
CA LEU A 586 9.69 23.34 -1.18
C LEU A 586 10.10 22.03 -0.52
N LYS A 587 10.43 21.03 -1.33
CA LYS A 587 10.88 19.73 -0.86
C LYS A 587 12.31 19.48 -1.31
N VAL A 588 13.18 19.17 -0.36
CA VAL A 588 14.58 18.82 -0.62
C VAL A 588 14.81 17.39 -0.12
N GLY A 589 14.97 16.46 -1.07
CA GLY A 589 15.11 15.02 -0.82
C GLY A 589 16.55 14.55 -0.60
N ARG A 590 16.69 13.25 -0.29
CA ARG A 590 17.94 12.60 0.15
C ARG A 590 19.04 12.60 -0.92
N TYR A 591 20.25 12.18 -0.54
CA TYR A 591 21.53 12.21 -1.29
C TYR A 591 22.03 13.55 -1.83
N SER A 592 21.21 14.60 -1.78
CA SER A 592 21.64 15.98 -1.82
C SER A 592 22.66 16.17 -0.71
N ARG A 593 23.97 16.09 -0.98
CA ARG A 593 25.01 16.37 0.03
C ARG A 593 24.80 17.84 0.41
N PRO A 594 24.18 18.15 1.56
CA PRO A 594 23.86 19.53 1.86
C PRO A 594 25.20 20.25 2.02
N ARG A 595 25.51 21.11 1.05
CA ARG A 595 26.68 22.00 1.11
C ARG A 595 26.25 23.38 1.60
N PHE A 596 25.15 23.41 2.34
CA PHE A 596 24.58 24.64 2.84
C PHE A 596 24.58 24.69 4.35
N SER A 597 24.61 25.91 4.89
CA SER A 597 24.49 26.13 6.32
C SER A 597 23.03 26.03 6.78
N ASP A 598 22.80 25.40 7.94
CA ASP A 598 21.48 25.36 8.59
C ASP A 598 20.93 26.79 8.79
N LEU A 599 21.80 27.77 9.07
CA LEU A 599 21.45 29.17 9.21
C LEU A 599 20.82 29.75 7.93
N LEU A 600 21.36 29.42 6.76
CA LEU A 600 20.83 29.92 5.48
C LEU A 600 19.48 29.28 5.13
N MET A 601 19.30 27.99 5.45
CA MET A 601 17.99 27.36 5.33
C MET A 601 16.95 28.08 6.21
N MET A 602 17.30 28.34 7.48
CA MET A 602 16.43 29.07 8.40
C MET A 602 16.10 30.48 7.91
N GLN A 603 17.08 31.22 7.39
CA GLN A 603 16.86 32.55 6.82
C GLN A 603 15.94 32.49 5.59
N MET A 604 16.12 31.51 4.71
CA MET A 604 15.25 31.29 3.56
C MET A 604 13.81 31.03 4.01
N VAL A 605 13.62 30.11 4.96
CA VAL A 605 12.30 29.78 5.51
C VAL A 605 11.65 31.02 6.14
N GLN A 606 12.34 31.71 7.04
CA GLN A 606 11.84 32.91 7.72
C GLN A 606 11.48 34.04 6.74
N SER A 607 12.23 34.19 5.66
CA SER A 607 12.01 35.24 4.67
C SER A 607 10.69 35.09 3.91
N ARG A 608 10.15 33.87 3.81
CA ARG A 608 8.92 33.56 3.07
C ARG A 608 7.64 33.69 3.90
N PHE A 609 7.75 33.80 5.23
CA PHE A 609 6.60 34.07 6.06
C PHE A 609 6.24 35.57 6.04
N PRO A 610 4.98 35.95 5.79
CA PRO A 610 4.58 37.34 5.86
C PRO A 610 4.83 37.89 7.26
N LEU A 611 5.47 39.06 7.33
CA LEU A 611 5.73 39.85 8.54
C LEU A 611 4.39 40.17 9.23
N GLY A 612 3.88 39.25 10.03
CA GLY A 612 2.52 39.29 10.60
C GLY A 612 2.05 37.95 11.18
N CYS A 613 2.56 36.81 10.67
CA CYS A 613 2.41 35.51 11.34
C CYS A 613 3.51 35.35 12.40
N HIS A 614 3.16 35.73 13.63
CA HIS A 614 3.86 35.51 14.90
C HIS A 614 4.98 36.48 15.32
N THR A 615 4.67 37.25 16.36
CA THR A 615 5.55 37.45 17.51
C THR A 615 5.83 36.11 18.19
N VAL A 616 6.98 35.50 17.89
CA VAL A 616 7.64 34.55 18.80
C VAL A 616 8.89 35.26 19.32
N GLU A 617 8.92 35.54 20.62
CA GLU A 617 10.11 36.05 21.30
C GLU A 617 11.24 35.04 21.15
N THR A 618 12.26 35.40 20.37
CA THR A 618 13.52 34.66 20.29
C THR A 618 14.26 34.83 21.62
N ARG A 619 14.29 33.81 22.47
CA ARG A 619 15.30 33.70 23.53
C ARG A 619 16.56 33.05 22.94
N ALA A 620 17.33 33.84 22.20
CA ALA A 620 18.72 33.48 21.91
C ALA A 620 19.59 33.87 23.11
N SER A 621 20.11 32.90 23.84
CA SER A 621 21.25 33.13 24.74
C SER A 621 22.53 32.84 23.98
N SER A 622 23.40 33.85 23.92
CA SER A 622 24.71 33.78 23.30
C SER A 622 25.67 32.89 24.09
N ALA A 623 26.28 31.89 23.46
CA ALA A 623 27.65 31.48 23.73
C ALA A 623 28.20 30.67 22.56
N ILE A 624 29.40 31.05 22.10
CA ILE A 624 30.20 30.37 21.09
C ILE A 624 31.08 29.33 21.80
N GLY A 625 31.07 28.08 21.33
CA GLY A 625 32.05 27.04 21.67
C GLY A 625 31.72 25.71 20.99
N GLU A 626 32.58 25.23 20.10
CA GLU A 626 32.40 23.99 19.34
C GLU A 626 32.46 22.72 20.24
N SER A 627 31.33 22.05 20.50
CA SER A 627 31.16 20.64 20.96
C SER A 627 29.75 20.44 21.53
N GLU A 628 29.08 19.29 21.28
CA GLU A 628 27.72 18.89 21.75
C GLU A 628 26.54 19.84 21.40
N ASP A 629 26.80 21.14 21.33
CA ASP A 629 25.88 22.22 20.98
C ASP A 629 25.34 22.11 19.56
N ALA A 630 26.11 21.53 18.62
CA ALA A 630 25.59 21.27 17.28
C ALA A 630 24.40 20.29 17.28
N ARG A 631 24.34 19.33 18.22
CA ARG A 631 23.19 18.42 18.36
C ARG A 631 22.03 19.08 19.08
N ALA A 632 22.28 19.97 20.03
CA ALA A 632 21.26 20.72 20.74
C ALA A 632 20.60 21.74 19.81
N VAL A 633 21.40 22.51 19.07
CA VAL A 633 20.94 23.43 18.02
C VAL A 633 20.18 22.65 16.94
N ARG A 634 20.68 21.50 16.49
CA ARG A 634 19.95 20.64 15.53
C ARG A 634 18.60 20.18 16.09
N ARG A 635 18.50 19.87 17.38
CA ARG A 635 17.26 19.44 18.03
C ARG A 635 16.27 20.59 18.19
N GLU A 636 16.73 21.77 18.63
CA GLU A 636 15.92 22.98 18.69
C GLU A 636 15.45 23.43 17.30
N VAL A 637 16.29 23.27 16.27
CA VAL A 637 15.92 23.53 14.88
C VAL A 637 14.89 22.53 14.38
N ILE A 638 15.02 21.25 14.71
CA ILE A 638 14.01 20.22 14.37
C ILE A 638 12.68 20.50 15.09
N ASP A 639 12.71 20.81 16.39
CA ASP A 639 11.52 21.11 17.16
C ASP A 639 10.83 22.40 16.65
N TRP A 640 11.62 23.43 16.31
CA TRP A 640 11.11 24.65 15.68
C TRP A 640 10.53 24.40 14.28
N LEU A 641 11.19 23.59 13.45
CA LEU A 641 10.68 23.22 12.13
C LEU A 641 9.35 22.46 12.23
N LEU A 642 9.22 21.54 13.20
CA LEU A 642 7.98 20.81 13.47
C LEU A 642 6.85 21.75 13.92
N GLU A 643 7.13 22.74 14.76
CA GLU A 643 6.16 23.76 15.17
C GLU A 643 5.79 24.72 14.01
N THR A 644 6.71 25.00 13.09
CA THR A 644 6.51 25.94 11.98
C THR A 644 5.74 25.31 10.81
N VAL A 645 5.86 23.99 10.60
CA VAL A 645 5.08 23.23 9.60
C VAL A 645 3.58 23.27 9.91
N GLU A 646 3.17 23.36 11.18
CA GLU A 646 1.75 23.51 11.55
C GLU A 646 1.15 24.89 11.15
N ALA A 647 1.98 25.87 10.75
CA ALA A 647 1.57 27.27 10.53
C ALA A 647 1.45 27.74 9.06
N GLY A 648 1.57 26.85 8.07
CA GLY A 648 1.12 27.14 6.69
C GLY A 648 2.16 27.08 5.56
N LEU A 649 3.30 26.42 5.77
CA LEU A 649 4.21 26.01 4.69
C LEU A 649 4.60 24.54 4.95
N ASP A 650 4.17 23.62 4.08
CA ASP A 650 4.51 22.20 4.16
C ASP A 650 5.96 21.97 3.71
N ILE A 651 6.90 22.32 4.59
CA ILE A 651 8.31 21.98 4.42
C ILE A 651 8.53 20.58 5.00
N LEU A 652 8.38 19.57 4.15
CA LEU A 652 8.68 18.17 4.50
C LEU A 652 10.20 17.94 4.45
N TYR A 653 10.85 18.03 5.61
CA TYR A 653 12.24 17.64 5.83
C TYR A 653 12.30 16.22 6.42
N GLU A 654 12.74 15.23 5.64
CA GLU A 654 12.82 13.83 6.10
C GLU A 654 14.28 13.40 6.40
N PHE A 655 14.77 13.64 7.63
CA PHE A 655 16.00 13.03 8.12
C PHE A 655 15.81 11.52 8.33
N ARG A 656 16.59 10.69 7.64
CA ARG A 656 16.93 9.33 8.11
C ARG A 656 18.44 9.29 8.28
N ASP A 657 18.86 9.01 9.50
CA ASP A 657 20.25 8.65 9.83
C ASP A 657 20.57 7.23 9.33
#